data_AF-A0A6I0F4W2-F1
#
_entry.id   AF-A0A6I0F4W2-F1
#
_cell.length_a   1.000
_cell.length_b   1.000
_cell.length_c   1.000
_cell.angle_alpha   90.00
_cell.angle_beta   90.00
_cell.angle_gamma   90.00
#
_symmetry.space_group_name_H-M   'P 1'
#
loop_
_entity.id
_entity.type
_entity.pdbx_description
1 polymer ?
#
loop_
_entity_poly.entity_id
_entity_poly.type
_entity_poly.pdbx_seq_one_letter_code
_entity_poly.pdbx_strand_id
1 'polypeptide(L)'
;MQGGDMVELKEKDIFVAHFRDVDKTVQTVNEHLLGTAKLARKFSQKINMGDWGELVGLLHDLGKATDLFNYYIKSNIGLIKPSDKNYYKSEHKVDHISAGAQYIFNSSLQDETVKAILSLLILSHHGGLIDCITPAGDNNFYYRVNKDTLATGLNEAVLKCKDEVIFKADNIINSDLMTPFYDHINKLKQYKNKSIKYFNLGLLIRFLLSCLIDADRQDTADFENPHQLKGRQHGEYLDWNYLSSLLDDHLGNFHIKSNVDNVRQEISSKCLEFAKNKRGIFQLTVPTGGGKTLSSLRFALKHASNNKMERIIYVVPFTTIIDQNADTVRKILEKDLEVGTVVLEHHSNLTPEEDTERTKLLSENWDAPIVFTTMVQLLEALFNGGTRSVRRMHQLANSVIIFDEIQSLDVKMVHMFNSAIEFLVNICNSSIVLCTATQPLLNNIEPKEYSLTIKENQKIISNAGEIHRVLKRVEVKDLTKTGGWLDCDIVDLAVGELNKNQNVLVIVNTKKSAVRLMANIDTEKYESYHLSTDMCPKHRMDKLTEMITRLERPKKASQKPIICVSTALIEAGINIDFDVVIRFTAGLDSIVQAAGRCNRNGLMDKNGTLYIVNPADEDLTMLKDIKKGAEETERVLREYKNNPEYYDNDILSPKALESYFKYYFYSRKNEMSYFTTIKNYGVKDSLYSLLSTNEKSKNAVWAKNKDERIILPFSFKSAGDYFNVIDGSTQGVIVPYGDEGKELINKLCEVSSFKEIFQLLKASQQFSVNLFTYQLRYLIDMELIDEVQKGLGIYYLKNLANYDLLYGLVKEPRINDGIIIW
;
A
#
# COMPACT_ATOMS: atom_id res chain seq x y z
N MET A 1 -0.24 44.88 63.85
CA MET A 1 1.06 44.20 64.03
C MET A 1 0.92 42.81 63.47
N GLN A 2 1.82 42.44 62.54
CA GLN A 2 2.14 41.10 62.03
C GLN A 2 0.97 40.34 61.36
N GLY A 3 0.95 40.08 60.05
CA GLY A 3 2.04 39.82 59.11
C GLY A 3 2.44 38.34 59.20
N GLY A 4 2.11 37.55 58.17
CA GLY A 4 2.41 36.11 58.11
C GLY A 4 1.81 35.41 56.88
N ASP A 5 2.40 35.69 55.72
CA ASP A 5 2.61 34.81 54.56
C ASP A 5 1.43 33.98 54.01
N MET A 6 0.59 34.63 53.19
CA MET A 6 0.08 33.96 52.00
C MET A 6 1.21 33.92 50.97
N VAL A 7 1.79 32.75 50.80
CA VAL A 7 2.70 32.45 49.70
C VAL A 7 1.92 32.63 48.39
N GLU A 8 2.06 33.80 47.77
CA GLU A 8 1.84 33.96 46.33
C GLU A 8 2.83 33.04 45.60
N LEU A 9 2.41 31.81 45.35
CA LEU A 9 2.99 31.01 44.28
C LEU A 9 2.69 31.75 42.99
N LYS A 10 3.65 32.53 42.48
CA LYS A 10 3.67 32.99 41.09
C LYS A 10 3.42 31.77 40.20
N GLU A 11 2.23 31.65 39.61
CA GLU A 11 1.97 30.70 38.54
C GLU A 11 3.01 30.98 37.44
N LYS A 12 4.03 30.13 37.33
CA LYS A 12 4.89 30.08 36.15
C LYS A 12 3.94 29.83 34.97
N ASP A 13 3.94 30.70 33.98
CA ASP A 13 3.08 30.58 32.79
C ASP A 13 3.14 29.16 32.22
N ILE A 14 2.08 28.39 32.44
CA ILE A 14 1.95 27.05 31.89
C ILE A 14 1.58 27.22 30.41
N PHE A 15 2.49 26.85 29.52
CA PHE A 15 2.28 26.75 28.08
C PHE A 15 1.66 25.40 27.75
N VAL A 16 0.45 25.42 27.19
CA VAL A 16 -0.34 24.23 26.88
C VAL A 16 0.05 23.72 25.49
N ALA A 17 0.42 22.44 25.39
CA ALA A 17 0.53 21.74 24.10
C ALA A 17 -0.74 20.98 23.78
N HIS A 18 -1.22 20.18 24.74
CA HIS A 18 -2.43 19.37 24.60
C HIS A 18 -3.29 19.46 25.87
N PHE A 19 -4.58 19.18 25.71
CA PHE A 19 -5.55 19.22 26.79
C PHE A 19 -6.46 18.00 26.71
N ARG A 20 -6.49 17.21 27.78
CA ARG A 20 -7.32 16.02 27.88
C ARG A 20 -8.66 16.37 28.52
N ASP A 21 -9.72 16.31 27.74
CA ASP A 21 -11.03 16.82 28.16
C ASP A 21 -11.69 16.02 29.29
N VAL A 22 -11.46 14.70 29.35
CA VAL A 22 -12.12 13.79 30.31
C VAL A 22 -11.81 14.11 31.77
N ASP A 23 -10.60 14.56 32.07
CA ASP A 23 -10.16 14.89 33.43
C ASP A 23 -9.51 16.27 33.54
N LYS A 24 -9.59 17.07 32.47
CA LYS A 24 -9.08 18.45 32.39
C LYS A 24 -7.58 18.56 32.64
N THR A 25 -6.82 17.50 32.34
CA THR A 25 -5.36 17.50 32.46
C THR A 25 -4.72 18.25 31.29
N VAL A 26 -3.67 19.02 31.58
CA VAL A 26 -2.84 19.71 30.58
C VAL A 26 -1.54 18.93 30.38
N GLN A 27 -1.17 18.71 29.12
CA GLN A 27 0.21 18.39 28.76
C GLN A 27 0.92 19.69 28.43
N THR A 28 2.00 19.98 29.15
CA THR A 28 2.78 21.19 28.88
C THR A 28 3.61 21.04 27.60
N VAL A 29 3.94 22.15 26.96
CA VAL A 29 4.84 22.17 25.78
C VAL A 29 6.15 21.42 26.07
N ASN A 30 6.73 21.60 27.26
CA ASN A 30 7.98 20.92 27.61
C ASN A 30 7.83 19.40 27.73
N GLU A 31 6.74 18.92 28.35
CA GLU A 31 6.49 17.48 28.47
C GLU A 31 6.29 16.84 27.10
N HIS A 32 5.53 17.49 26.24
CA HIS A 32 5.29 17.02 24.87
C HIS A 32 6.57 17.00 24.02
N LEU A 33 7.38 18.07 24.06
CA LEU A 33 8.65 18.12 23.33
C LEU A 33 9.62 17.03 23.81
N LEU A 34 9.72 16.78 25.12
CA LEU A 34 10.57 15.73 25.68
C LEU A 34 10.06 14.32 25.35
N GLY A 35 8.75 14.10 25.42
CA GLY A 35 8.11 12.82 25.09
C GLY A 35 8.28 12.48 23.61
N THR A 36 7.99 13.43 22.73
CA THR A 36 8.20 13.33 21.28
C THR A 36 9.68 13.09 20.94
N ALA A 37 10.60 13.84 21.55
CA ALA A 37 12.04 13.67 21.33
C ALA A 37 12.53 12.26 21.69
N LYS A 38 12.05 11.70 22.81
CA LYS A 38 12.39 10.34 23.24
C LYS A 38 11.92 9.28 22.25
N LEU A 39 10.69 9.39 21.75
CA LEU A 39 10.14 8.47 20.75
C LEU A 39 10.84 8.62 19.40
N ALA A 40 11.03 9.85 18.93
CA ALA A 40 11.70 10.15 17.67
C ALA A 40 13.15 9.61 17.67
N ARG A 41 13.89 9.78 18.79
CA ARG A 41 15.21 9.17 19.00
C ARG A 41 15.16 7.66 18.84
N LYS A 42 14.22 6.99 19.50
CA LYS A 42 14.07 5.53 19.43
C LYS A 42 13.83 5.07 17.99
N PHE A 43 12.97 5.76 17.24
CA PHE A 43 12.62 5.40 15.88
C PHE A 43 13.76 5.65 14.88
N SER A 44 14.44 6.79 14.96
CA SER A 44 15.56 7.11 14.08
C SER A 44 16.84 6.35 14.42
N GLN A 45 16.97 5.82 15.64
CA GLN A 45 18.09 4.97 16.04
C GLN A 45 18.17 3.67 15.21
N LYS A 46 17.06 3.22 14.61
CA LYS A 46 17.05 2.06 13.69
C LYS A 46 18.02 2.19 12.52
N ILE A 47 18.34 3.43 12.14
CA ILE A 47 19.33 3.78 11.11
C ILE A 47 20.52 4.58 11.69
N ASN A 48 20.79 4.46 13.00
CA ASN A 48 21.84 5.19 13.71
C ASN A 48 21.72 6.72 13.65
N MET A 49 20.51 7.27 13.51
CA MET A 49 20.27 8.72 13.50
C MET A 49 19.45 9.17 14.71
N GLY A 50 19.70 8.57 15.89
CA GLY A 50 18.99 8.86 17.14
C GLY A 50 19.01 10.35 17.49
N ASP A 51 20.19 10.95 17.52
CA ASP A 51 20.39 12.37 17.86
C ASP A 51 19.64 13.32 16.91
N TRP A 52 19.56 12.99 15.61
CA TRP A 52 18.76 13.75 14.64
C TRP A 52 17.27 13.71 14.99
N GLY A 53 16.75 12.52 15.32
CA GLY A 53 15.36 12.33 15.72
C GLY A 53 15.03 13.06 17.02
N GLU A 54 15.92 12.98 18.01
CA GLU A 54 15.76 13.70 19.28
C GLU A 54 15.72 15.21 19.06
N LEU A 55 16.67 15.75 18.28
CA LEU A 55 16.76 17.19 18.02
C LEU A 55 15.51 17.74 17.34
N VAL A 56 15.01 17.08 16.28
CA VAL A 56 13.78 17.54 15.62
C VAL A 56 12.57 17.38 16.53
N GLY A 57 12.51 16.34 17.38
CA GLY A 57 11.44 16.17 18.36
C GLY A 57 11.44 17.27 19.43
N LEU A 58 12.61 17.72 19.90
CA LEU A 58 12.73 18.81 20.87
C LEU A 58 12.29 20.17 20.31
N LEU A 59 12.37 20.35 18.99
CA LEU A 59 12.22 21.67 18.37
C LEU A 59 10.98 21.81 17.48
N HIS A 60 10.31 20.72 17.09
CA HIS A 60 9.23 20.76 16.10
C HIS A 60 8.09 21.73 16.46
N ASP A 61 7.77 21.81 17.76
CA ASP A 61 6.68 22.59 18.32
C ASP A 61 7.16 23.72 19.24
N LEU A 62 8.42 24.12 19.14
CA LEU A 62 9.01 25.17 19.98
C LEU A 62 8.18 26.46 19.96
N GLY A 63 7.59 26.83 18.81
CA GLY A 63 6.77 28.04 18.67
C GLY A 63 5.47 28.03 19.48
N LYS A 64 5.07 26.89 20.07
CA LYS A 64 3.95 26.82 21.03
C LYS A 64 4.30 27.50 22.37
N ALA A 65 5.59 27.69 22.69
CA ALA A 65 6.05 28.41 23.88
C ALA A 65 5.99 29.94 23.72
N THR A 66 4.91 30.46 23.12
CA THR A 66 4.67 31.91 22.93
C THR A 66 3.32 32.30 23.52
N ASP A 67 3.19 33.55 23.99
CA ASP A 67 1.93 34.04 24.57
C ASP A 67 0.80 33.98 23.54
N LEU A 68 1.10 34.38 22.29
CA LEU A 68 0.15 34.36 21.20
C LEU A 68 -0.44 32.97 20.97
N PHE A 69 0.39 31.93 20.92
CA PHE A 69 -0.09 30.56 20.76
C PHE A 69 -0.81 30.06 22.02
N ASN A 70 -0.31 30.39 23.21
CA ASN A 70 -0.92 29.99 24.47
C ASN A 70 -2.34 30.57 24.62
N TYR A 71 -2.55 31.82 24.23
CA TYR A 71 -3.87 32.45 24.20
C TYR A 71 -4.78 31.82 23.15
N TYR A 72 -4.26 31.52 21.96
CA TYR A 72 -5.00 30.82 20.91
C TYR A 72 -5.50 29.44 21.40
N ILE A 73 -4.63 28.59 21.94
CA ILE A 73 -5.03 27.24 22.36
C ILE A 73 -5.98 27.28 23.56
N LYS A 74 -5.71 28.12 24.58
CA LYS A 74 -6.56 28.25 25.77
C LYS A 74 -7.95 28.82 25.43
N SER A 75 -8.04 29.69 24.42
CA SER A 75 -9.33 30.18 23.91
C SER A 75 -10.12 29.07 23.20
N ASN A 76 -9.44 28.23 22.41
CA ASN A 76 -10.09 27.12 21.68
C ASN A 76 -10.61 26.01 22.60
N ILE A 77 -9.92 25.70 23.69
CA ILE A 77 -10.35 24.69 24.67
C ILE A 77 -11.27 25.25 25.76
N GLY A 78 -11.64 26.54 25.68
CA GLY A 78 -12.58 27.20 26.59
C GLY A 78 -12.03 27.54 27.97
N LEU A 79 -10.70 27.52 28.16
CA LEU A 79 -10.05 28.00 29.39
C LEU A 79 -10.02 29.53 29.48
N ILE A 80 -10.00 30.22 28.34
CA ILE A 80 -10.17 31.68 28.24
C ILE A 80 -11.53 31.95 27.60
N LYS A 81 -12.37 32.74 28.26
CA LYS A 81 -13.71 33.08 27.81
C LYS A 81 -13.68 34.27 26.85
N PRO A 82 -14.67 34.42 25.95
CA PRO A 82 -14.77 35.59 25.05
C PRO A 82 -14.79 36.95 25.74
N SER A 83 -15.12 36.99 27.04
CA SER A 83 -15.11 38.19 27.88
C SER A 83 -13.71 38.60 28.37
N ASP A 84 -12.73 37.71 28.26
CA ASP A 84 -11.39 37.92 28.81
C ASP A 84 -10.51 38.74 27.86
N LYS A 85 -9.66 39.60 28.42
CA LYS A 85 -8.78 40.49 27.63
C LYS A 85 -7.81 39.74 26.72
N ASN A 86 -7.46 38.51 27.07
CA ASN A 86 -6.50 37.66 26.35
C ASN A 86 -7.20 36.64 25.42
N TYR A 87 -8.50 36.79 25.17
CA TYR A 87 -9.23 35.91 24.26
C TYR A 87 -8.78 36.11 22.81
N TYR A 88 -8.42 35.01 22.15
CA TYR A 88 -8.03 35.04 20.75
C TYR A 88 -9.26 34.90 19.85
N LYS A 89 -9.55 35.95 19.07
CA LYS A 89 -10.80 36.09 18.29
C LYS A 89 -10.68 35.66 16.82
N SER A 90 -9.47 35.40 16.32
CA SER A 90 -9.22 35.14 14.89
C SER A 90 -9.42 33.67 14.53
N GLU A 91 -10.02 33.41 13.36
CA GLU A 91 -10.14 32.07 12.78
C GLU A 91 -8.83 31.58 12.14
N HIS A 92 -7.83 32.46 11.99
CA HIS A 92 -6.53 32.09 11.41
C HIS A 92 -5.64 31.36 12.42
N LYS A 93 -5.01 30.27 11.97
CA LYS A 93 -4.03 29.51 12.75
C LYS A 93 -2.77 30.34 13.00
N VAL A 94 -2.29 30.34 14.24
CA VAL A 94 -1.01 30.94 14.63
C VAL A 94 0.14 30.06 14.13
N ASP A 95 1.13 30.66 13.46
CA ASP A 95 2.35 29.98 13.02
C ASP A 95 3.23 29.63 14.21
N HIS A 96 3.33 28.34 14.54
CA HIS A 96 4.17 27.81 15.62
C HIS A 96 5.28 26.89 15.09
N ILE A 97 5.28 26.60 13.79
CA ILE A 97 6.19 25.65 13.15
C ILE A 97 7.53 26.34 12.82
N SER A 98 7.48 27.62 12.41
CA SER A 98 8.64 28.30 11.86
C SER A 98 9.75 28.53 12.89
N ALA A 99 9.42 28.74 14.17
CA ALA A 99 10.40 29.05 15.22
C ALA A 99 11.45 27.94 15.39
N GLY A 100 11.02 26.67 15.51
CA GLY A 100 11.94 25.54 15.67
C GLY A 100 12.90 25.36 14.48
N ALA A 101 12.39 25.54 13.26
CA ALA A 101 13.21 25.46 12.05
C ALA A 101 14.25 26.58 12.01
N GLN A 102 13.86 27.81 12.38
CA GLN A 102 14.77 28.95 12.44
C GLN A 102 15.84 28.80 13.51
N TYR A 103 15.50 28.19 14.65
CA TYR A 103 16.46 27.88 15.71
C TYR A 103 17.65 27.07 15.17
N ILE A 104 17.37 25.99 14.43
CA ILE A 104 18.42 25.16 13.83
C ILE A 104 19.14 25.91 12.72
N PHE A 105 18.42 26.59 11.84
CA PHE A 105 19.02 27.27 10.69
C PHE A 105 20.00 28.36 11.13
N ASN A 106 19.70 29.07 12.23
CA ASN A 106 20.55 30.12 12.82
C ASN A 106 21.58 29.60 13.84
N SER A 107 21.65 28.28 14.06
CA SER A 107 22.56 27.66 15.05
C SER A 107 24.04 27.67 14.61
N SER A 108 24.91 27.22 15.53
CA SER A 108 26.35 27.04 15.31
C SER A 108 26.73 25.90 14.35
N LEU A 109 25.79 25.08 13.89
CA LEU A 109 26.06 23.99 12.93
C LEU A 109 26.72 24.54 11.66
N GLN A 110 27.85 23.97 11.24
CA GLN A 110 28.59 24.49 10.08
C GLN A 110 28.05 23.98 8.74
N ASP A 111 27.42 22.82 8.70
CA ASP A 111 26.94 22.21 7.46
C ASP A 111 25.54 22.69 7.08
N GLU A 112 25.48 23.49 6.01
CA GLU A 112 24.25 24.06 5.47
C GLU A 112 23.24 23.00 4.99
N THR A 113 23.71 21.85 4.50
CA THR A 113 22.81 20.76 4.06
C THR A 113 22.12 20.12 5.25
N VAL A 114 22.87 19.86 6.32
CA VAL A 114 22.32 19.29 7.55
C VAL A 114 21.36 20.26 8.23
N LYS A 115 21.72 21.54 8.35
CA LYS A 115 20.81 22.60 8.79
C LYS A 115 19.52 22.61 7.98
N ALA A 116 19.63 22.54 6.65
CA ALA A 116 18.47 22.58 5.77
C ALA A 116 17.56 21.36 5.94
N ILE A 117 18.12 20.15 6.07
CA ILE A 117 17.33 18.93 6.28
C ILE A 117 16.61 18.99 7.61
N LEU A 118 17.30 19.27 8.72
CA LEU A 118 16.69 19.36 10.04
C LEU A 118 15.57 20.41 10.09
N SER A 119 15.83 21.58 9.49
CA SER A 119 14.83 22.65 9.38
C SER A 119 13.62 22.22 8.53
N LEU A 120 13.86 21.51 7.41
CA LEU A 120 12.81 20.99 6.55
C LEU A 120 11.91 20.00 7.28
N LEU A 121 12.48 19.11 8.09
CA LEU A 121 11.72 18.14 8.89
C LEU A 121 10.75 18.85 9.83
N ILE A 122 11.23 19.89 10.55
CA ILE A 122 10.40 20.72 11.42
C ILE A 122 9.32 21.44 10.62
N LEU A 123 9.66 22.09 9.51
CA LEU A 123 8.67 22.80 8.66
C LEU A 123 7.56 21.89 8.09
N SER A 124 7.77 20.58 8.08
CA SER A 124 6.94 19.61 7.38
C SER A 124 6.08 18.73 8.29
N HIS A 125 6.18 18.84 9.62
CA HIS A 125 5.59 17.85 10.54
C HIS A 125 4.04 17.81 10.55
N HIS A 126 3.35 18.92 10.27
CA HIS A 126 1.87 18.92 10.18
C HIS A 126 1.30 18.61 8.78
N GLY A 127 1.98 19.03 7.72
CA GLY A 127 1.46 19.01 6.35
C GLY A 127 2.10 17.99 5.40
N GLY A 128 3.15 17.28 5.86
CA GLY A 128 4.01 16.49 5.00
C GLY A 128 5.15 17.33 4.41
N LEU A 129 6.09 16.69 3.71
CA LEU A 129 7.25 17.36 3.12
C LEU A 129 6.80 18.44 2.13
N ILE A 130 7.23 19.68 2.37
CA ILE A 130 6.97 20.81 1.47
C ILE A 130 7.82 20.72 0.19
N ASP A 131 7.37 21.42 -0.85
CA ASP A 131 8.27 21.74 -1.96
C ASP A 131 9.38 22.65 -1.43
N CYS A 132 10.64 22.22 -1.52
CA CYS A 132 11.78 23.09 -1.24
C CYS A 132 11.88 24.15 -2.35
N ILE A 133 11.77 23.67 -3.59
CA ILE A 133 11.53 24.50 -4.77
C ILE A 133 10.24 24.04 -5.45
N THR A 134 9.41 24.98 -5.91
CA THR A 134 8.21 24.63 -6.69
C THR A 134 8.58 24.33 -8.15
N PRO A 135 7.77 23.54 -8.88
CA PRO A 135 7.91 23.39 -10.33
C PRO A 135 7.87 24.70 -11.12
N ALA A 136 7.34 25.79 -10.56
CA ALA A 136 7.33 27.12 -11.14
C ALA A 136 8.56 27.98 -10.79
N GLY A 137 9.50 27.46 -9.99
CA GLY A 137 10.76 28.14 -9.66
C GLY A 137 10.73 29.00 -8.40
N ASP A 138 9.82 28.76 -7.46
CA ASP A 138 9.81 29.45 -6.16
C ASP A 138 10.61 28.68 -5.11
N ASN A 139 11.51 29.36 -4.38
CA ASN A 139 12.30 28.77 -3.29
C ASN A 139 11.57 28.89 -1.95
N ASN A 140 10.57 28.03 -1.76
CA ASN A 140 9.71 28.01 -0.58
C ASN A 140 10.47 27.70 0.71
N PHE A 141 11.47 26.81 0.66
CA PHE A 141 12.27 26.47 1.85
C PHE A 141 13.00 27.71 2.37
N TYR A 142 13.73 28.41 1.50
CA TYR A 142 14.48 29.59 1.90
C TYR A 142 13.56 30.72 2.41
N TYR A 143 12.40 30.91 1.77
CA TYR A 143 11.39 31.86 2.24
C TYR A 143 10.91 31.55 3.67
N ARG A 144 10.68 30.27 3.99
CA ARG A 144 10.18 29.84 5.31
C ARG A 144 11.21 30.06 6.43
N VAL A 145 12.47 29.72 6.20
CA VAL A 145 13.52 29.86 7.23
C VAL A 145 13.97 31.32 7.43
N ASN A 146 13.80 32.19 6.43
CA ASN A 146 14.15 33.62 6.53
C ASN A 146 12.96 34.54 6.88
N LYS A 147 11.85 34.00 7.41
CA LYS A 147 10.79 34.84 7.98
C LYS A 147 11.33 35.73 9.11
N ASP A 148 10.71 36.88 9.31
CA ASP A 148 11.06 37.75 10.43
C ASP A 148 10.89 37.02 11.77
N THR A 149 11.94 36.97 12.59
CA THR A 149 11.97 36.23 13.86
C THR A 149 11.06 36.83 14.92
N LEU A 150 10.74 38.13 14.81
CA LEU A 150 9.71 38.76 15.63
C LEU A 150 8.33 38.23 15.30
N ALA A 151 8.05 37.99 14.02
CA ALA A 151 6.77 37.46 13.55
C ALA A 151 6.58 35.98 13.88
N THR A 152 7.67 35.21 13.97
CA THR A 152 7.62 33.79 14.36
C THR A 152 7.71 33.56 15.87
N GLY A 153 8.02 34.60 16.65
CA GLY A 153 8.15 34.52 18.11
C GLY A 153 9.36 33.71 18.58
N LEU A 154 10.40 33.55 17.75
CA LEU A 154 11.55 32.67 18.06
C LEU A 154 12.22 33.02 19.40
N ASN A 155 12.59 34.29 19.60
CA ASN A 155 13.30 34.71 20.81
C ASN A 155 12.44 34.51 22.06
N GLU A 156 11.14 34.78 21.96
CA GLU A 156 10.18 34.54 23.02
C GLU A 156 10.08 33.05 23.35
N ALA A 157 9.93 32.20 22.33
CA ALA A 157 9.82 30.76 22.47
C ALA A 157 11.03 30.15 23.17
N VAL A 158 12.24 30.57 22.79
CA VAL A 158 13.49 30.10 23.44
C VAL A 158 13.57 30.54 24.89
N LEU A 159 13.22 31.80 25.20
CA LEU A 159 13.26 32.34 26.56
C LEU A 159 12.23 31.70 27.49
N LYS A 160 11.08 31.28 26.96
CA LYS A 160 9.94 30.74 27.75
C LYS A 160 9.88 29.21 27.78
N CYS A 161 10.56 28.53 26.87
CA CYS A 161 10.78 27.09 26.95
C CYS A 161 11.66 26.76 28.17
N LYS A 162 11.52 25.58 28.77
CA LYS A 162 12.37 25.19 29.91
C LYS A 162 13.82 25.06 29.44
N ASP A 163 14.74 25.53 30.30
CA ASP A 163 16.19 25.42 30.08
C ASP A 163 16.63 23.99 29.71
N GLU A 164 15.97 22.96 30.25
CA GLU A 164 16.28 21.56 29.93
C GLU A 164 16.13 21.22 28.43
N VAL A 165 15.07 21.71 27.77
CA VAL A 165 14.78 21.41 26.36
C VAL A 165 15.83 22.08 25.47
N ILE A 166 16.06 23.37 25.68
CA ILE A 166 17.04 24.16 24.91
C ILE A 166 18.46 23.64 25.17
N PHE A 167 18.82 23.37 26.42
CA PHE A 167 20.13 22.80 26.78
C PHE A 167 20.37 21.44 26.11
N LYS A 168 19.36 20.55 26.07
CA LYS A 168 19.47 19.27 25.34
C LYS A 168 19.65 19.50 23.85
N ALA A 169 18.86 20.39 23.24
CA ALA A 169 18.98 20.71 21.83
C ALA A 169 20.38 21.26 21.48
N ASP A 170 20.90 22.19 22.28
CA ASP A 170 22.23 22.76 22.09
C ASP A 170 23.35 21.74 22.28
N ASN A 171 23.22 20.84 23.26
CA ASN A 171 24.19 19.75 23.44
C ASN A 171 24.23 18.83 22.22
N ILE A 172 23.08 18.53 21.62
CA ILE A 172 23.01 17.70 20.40
C ILE A 172 23.55 18.49 19.19
N ILE A 173 23.23 19.77 19.06
CA ILE A 173 23.78 20.64 18.01
C ILE A 173 25.31 20.69 18.06
N ASN A 174 25.88 20.72 19.26
CA ASN A 174 27.32 20.72 19.46
C ASN A 174 27.93 19.31 19.53
N SER A 175 27.12 18.25 19.36
CA SER A 175 27.58 16.86 19.26
C SER A 175 27.95 16.49 17.82
N ASP A 176 28.39 15.25 17.61
CA ASP A 176 28.69 14.72 16.28
C ASP A 176 27.42 14.25 15.53
N LEU A 177 26.65 15.21 15.03
CA LEU A 177 25.52 14.95 14.13
C LEU A 177 25.94 14.56 12.72
N MET A 178 27.17 14.89 12.33
CA MET A 178 27.63 14.82 10.95
C MET A 178 28.07 13.41 10.56
N THR A 179 28.76 12.70 11.44
CA THR A 179 29.28 11.36 11.14
C THR A 179 28.18 10.39 10.72
N PRO A 180 27.07 10.21 11.46
CA PRO A 180 26.03 9.27 11.05
C PRO A 180 25.38 9.62 9.71
N PHE A 181 25.21 10.92 9.42
CA PHE A 181 24.70 11.38 8.14
C PHE A 181 25.68 11.06 7.01
N TYR A 182 26.96 11.39 7.19
CA TYR A 182 27.98 11.13 6.18
C TYR A 182 28.24 9.64 5.95
N ASP A 183 28.07 8.79 6.95
CA ASP A 183 28.09 7.33 6.77
C ASP A 183 27.01 6.87 5.80
N HIS A 184 25.79 7.40 5.91
CA HIS A 184 24.73 7.12 4.93
C HIS A 184 25.05 7.71 3.56
N ILE A 185 25.51 8.96 3.48
CA ILE A 185 25.93 9.57 2.20
C ILE A 185 27.05 8.77 1.54
N ASN A 186 27.99 8.22 2.33
CA ASN A 186 29.06 7.36 1.85
C ASN A 186 28.53 6.07 1.24
N LYS A 187 27.51 5.44 1.85
CA LYS A 187 26.82 4.29 1.23
C LYS A 187 26.21 4.68 -0.11
N LEU A 188 25.64 5.88 -0.24
CA LEU A 188 25.07 6.36 -1.50
C LEU A 188 26.12 6.64 -2.59
N LYS A 189 27.41 6.79 -2.24
CA LYS A 189 28.48 6.98 -3.24
C LYS A 189 28.66 5.77 -4.17
N GLN A 190 28.19 4.58 -3.77
CA GLN A 190 28.23 3.38 -4.61
C GLN A 190 27.44 3.55 -5.93
N TYR A 191 26.40 4.38 -5.93
CA TYR A 191 25.64 4.67 -7.13
C TYR A 191 26.42 5.64 -8.02
N LYS A 192 26.54 5.37 -9.32
CA LYS A 192 27.18 6.33 -10.25
C LYS A 192 26.21 7.46 -10.63
N ASN A 193 24.94 7.12 -10.80
CA ASN A 193 23.89 8.05 -11.20
C ASN A 193 23.56 9.04 -10.08
N LYS A 194 23.56 10.34 -10.40
CA LYS A 194 23.26 11.43 -9.44
C LYS A 194 21.80 11.42 -9.00
N SER A 195 20.85 11.15 -9.90
CA SER A 195 19.42 11.09 -9.59
C SER A 195 19.12 10.01 -8.54
N ILE A 196 19.75 8.83 -8.64
CA ILE A 196 19.58 7.76 -7.64
C ILE A 196 20.06 8.21 -6.25
N LYS A 197 21.20 8.92 -6.17
CA LYS A 197 21.72 9.46 -4.90
C LYS A 197 20.73 10.44 -4.26
N TYR A 198 20.25 11.41 -5.04
CA TYR A 198 19.31 12.42 -4.55
C TYR A 198 17.97 11.81 -4.19
N PHE A 199 17.49 10.82 -4.95
CA PHE A 199 16.26 10.09 -4.62
C PHE A 199 16.38 9.36 -3.28
N ASN A 200 17.50 8.66 -3.04
CA ASN A 200 17.78 8.02 -1.76
C ASN A 200 17.93 9.02 -0.60
N LEU A 201 18.54 10.20 -0.86
CA LEU A 201 18.56 11.29 0.12
C LEU A 201 17.14 11.78 0.44
N GLY A 202 16.28 11.93 -0.56
CA GLY A 202 14.87 12.26 -0.37
C GLY A 202 14.13 11.23 0.49
N LEU A 203 14.39 9.94 0.28
CA LEU A 203 13.85 8.86 1.12
C LEU A 203 14.41 8.89 2.55
N LEU A 204 15.68 9.24 2.75
CA LEU A 204 16.25 9.41 4.09
C LEU A 204 15.56 10.56 4.85
N ILE A 205 15.36 11.71 4.20
CA ILE A 205 14.62 12.85 4.76
C ILE A 205 13.19 12.40 5.12
N ARG A 206 12.52 11.69 4.21
CA ARG A 206 11.17 11.19 4.46
C ARG A 206 11.10 10.17 5.60
N PHE A 207 12.12 9.31 5.74
CA PHE A 207 12.24 8.38 6.86
C PHE A 207 12.33 9.13 8.20
N LEU A 208 13.15 10.17 8.29
CA LEU A 208 13.26 10.98 9.51
C LEU A 208 11.96 11.73 9.80
N LEU A 209 11.25 12.20 8.76
CA LEU A 209 9.93 12.80 8.93
C LEU A 209 8.91 11.77 9.46
N SER A 210 8.97 10.53 8.97
CA SER A 210 8.15 9.42 9.48
C SER A 210 8.34 9.22 10.98
N CYS A 211 9.60 9.23 11.45
CA CYS A 211 9.92 9.13 12.87
C CYS A 211 9.31 10.29 13.68
N LEU A 212 9.46 11.53 13.20
CA LEU A 212 8.92 12.70 13.90
C LEU A 212 7.40 12.70 13.96
N ILE A 213 6.72 12.47 12.83
CA ILE A 213 5.25 12.48 12.76
C ILE A 213 4.65 11.36 13.61
N ASP A 214 5.26 10.17 13.60
CA ASP A 214 4.74 9.09 14.43
C ASP A 214 5.01 9.34 15.92
N ALA A 215 6.16 9.90 16.28
CA ALA A 215 6.48 10.27 17.66
C ALA A 215 5.52 11.32 18.23
N ASP A 216 5.28 12.41 17.49
CA ASP A 216 4.36 13.50 17.87
C ASP A 216 2.93 12.97 18.13
N ARG A 217 2.41 12.20 17.17
CA ARG A 217 1.07 11.60 17.29
C ARG A 217 0.97 10.54 18.37
N GLN A 218 2.02 9.74 18.54
CA GLN A 218 2.03 8.72 19.57
C GLN A 218 2.07 9.35 20.97
N ASP A 219 2.92 10.36 21.20
CA ASP A 219 2.97 11.08 22.46
C ASP A 219 1.62 11.72 22.81
N THR A 220 1.01 12.39 21.82
CA THR A 220 -0.34 12.97 21.97
C THR A 220 -1.38 11.89 22.30
N ALA A 221 -1.40 10.78 21.55
CA ALA A 221 -2.37 9.71 21.75
C ALA A 221 -2.20 9.02 23.11
N ASP A 222 -0.97 8.82 23.56
CA ASP A 222 -0.64 8.21 24.85
C ASP A 222 -1.03 9.13 26.01
N PHE A 223 -0.91 10.45 25.84
CA PHE A 223 -1.42 11.45 26.77
C PHE A 223 -2.96 11.48 26.79
N GLU A 224 -3.61 11.52 25.64
CA GLU A 224 -5.07 11.61 25.55
C GLU A 224 -5.77 10.33 26.05
N ASN A 225 -5.17 9.16 25.81
CA ASN A 225 -5.75 7.84 26.12
C ASN A 225 -4.77 6.94 26.90
N PRO A 226 -4.47 7.23 28.18
CA PRO A 226 -3.49 6.45 28.96
C PRO A 226 -3.85 4.96 29.10
N HIS A 227 -5.13 4.61 29.05
CA HIS A 227 -5.58 3.22 29.12
C HIS A 227 -5.13 2.39 27.91
N GLN A 228 -4.90 3.02 26.75
CA GLN A 228 -4.48 2.36 25.51
C GLN A 228 -2.99 2.02 25.49
N LEU A 229 -2.18 2.56 26.42
CA LEU A 229 -0.77 2.20 26.60
C LEU A 229 -0.56 0.68 26.76
N LYS A 230 -1.51 -0.02 27.40
CA LYS A 230 -1.44 -1.48 27.59
C LYS A 230 -1.59 -2.28 26.29
N GLY A 231 -2.19 -1.69 25.26
CA GLY A 231 -2.42 -2.35 23.97
C GLY A 231 -1.21 -2.27 23.01
N ARG A 232 -0.28 -1.33 23.27
CA ARG A 232 0.93 -1.14 22.47
C ARG A 232 1.96 -2.22 22.77
N GLN A 233 2.68 -2.61 21.73
CA GLN A 233 3.74 -3.60 21.86
C GLN A 233 5.11 -2.96 21.96
N HIS A 234 5.30 -1.74 21.42
CA HIS A 234 6.54 -0.96 21.56
C HIS A 234 7.81 -1.68 21.08
N GLY A 235 7.67 -2.66 20.18
CA GLY A 235 8.76 -3.52 19.71
C GLY A 235 9.09 -4.71 20.63
N GLU A 236 8.31 -4.94 21.69
CA GLU A 236 8.45 -6.09 22.60
C GLU A 236 7.60 -7.26 22.09
N TYR A 237 8.14 -7.94 21.08
CA TYR A 237 7.47 -9.03 20.37
C TYR A 237 7.83 -10.41 20.92
N LEU A 238 6.99 -11.40 20.62
CA LEU A 238 7.31 -12.81 20.85
C LEU A 238 8.57 -13.22 20.08
N ASP A 239 9.32 -14.17 20.66
CA ASP A 239 10.57 -14.63 20.06
C ASP A 239 10.34 -15.31 18.70
N TRP A 240 11.18 -14.97 17.73
CA TRP A 240 11.09 -15.51 16.37
C TRP A 240 11.28 -17.03 16.30
N ASN A 241 12.07 -17.65 17.19
CA ASN A 241 12.23 -19.10 17.18
C ASN A 241 10.97 -19.80 17.65
N TYR A 242 10.26 -19.23 18.62
CA TYR A 242 8.97 -19.73 19.04
C TYR A 242 7.92 -19.65 17.92
N LEU A 243 7.82 -18.49 17.25
CA LEU A 243 6.91 -18.36 16.09
C LEU A 243 7.30 -19.30 14.94
N SER A 244 8.60 -19.49 14.70
CA SER A 244 9.11 -20.43 13.71
C SER A 244 8.74 -21.89 14.06
N SER A 245 8.81 -22.30 15.33
CA SER A 245 8.48 -23.67 15.72
C SER A 245 7.00 -23.97 15.54
N LEU A 246 6.10 -23.02 15.83
CA LEU A 246 4.65 -23.19 15.58
C LEU A 246 4.36 -23.46 14.09
N LEU A 247 5.05 -22.75 13.20
CA LEU A 247 4.92 -22.99 11.76
C LEU A 247 5.53 -24.33 11.35
N ASP A 248 6.70 -24.70 11.87
CA ASP A 248 7.33 -25.99 11.58
C ASP A 248 6.47 -27.18 12.05
N ASP A 249 5.84 -27.08 13.23
CA ASP A 249 4.90 -28.08 13.74
C ASP A 249 3.66 -28.21 12.84
N HIS A 250 3.11 -27.08 12.39
CA HIS A 250 2.00 -27.08 11.43
C HIS A 250 2.43 -27.74 10.11
N LEU A 251 3.62 -27.42 9.60
CA LEU A 251 4.17 -28.01 8.37
C LEU A 251 4.42 -29.52 8.52
N GLY A 252 4.82 -29.99 9.71
CA GLY A 252 5.03 -31.40 10.01
C GLY A 252 3.76 -32.27 9.94
N ASN A 253 2.58 -31.65 10.06
CA ASN A 253 1.29 -32.35 9.98
C ASN A 253 0.82 -32.60 8.53
N PHE A 254 1.49 -32.06 7.50
CA PHE A 254 1.12 -32.35 6.12
C PHE A 254 1.57 -33.75 5.70
N HIS A 255 0.62 -34.56 5.22
CA HIS A 255 0.90 -35.87 4.65
C HIS A 255 1.20 -35.75 3.15
N ILE A 256 2.28 -36.38 2.70
CA ILE A 256 2.66 -36.46 1.28
C ILE A 256 1.70 -37.44 0.59
N LYS A 257 0.85 -36.92 -0.30
CA LYS A 257 -0.12 -37.72 -1.06
C LYS A 257 0.16 -37.72 -2.56
N SER A 258 0.95 -36.76 -3.04
CA SER A 258 1.22 -36.54 -4.47
C SER A 258 2.66 -36.08 -4.71
N ASN A 259 3.11 -36.16 -5.98
CA ASN A 259 4.38 -35.56 -6.40
C ASN A 259 4.43 -34.04 -6.17
N VAL A 260 3.29 -33.36 -6.24
CA VAL A 260 3.18 -31.93 -5.95
C VAL A 260 3.53 -31.64 -4.49
N ASP A 261 3.14 -32.52 -3.56
CA ASP A 261 3.44 -32.35 -2.14
C ASP A 261 4.94 -32.51 -1.85
N ASN A 262 5.63 -33.41 -2.57
CA ASN A 262 7.10 -33.53 -2.51
C ASN A 262 7.78 -32.23 -2.95
N VAL A 263 7.33 -31.64 -4.08
CA VAL A 263 7.87 -30.37 -4.57
C VAL A 263 7.61 -29.22 -3.58
N ARG A 264 6.43 -29.16 -2.97
CA ARG A 264 6.12 -28.17 -1.93
C ARG A 264 7.05 -28.31 -0.71
N GLN A 265 7.31 -29.54 -0.28
CA GLN A 265 8.23 -29.82 0.83
C GLN A 265 9.68 -29.45 0.47
N GLU A 266 10.11 -29.73 -0.75
CA GLU A 266 11.43 -29.34 -1.26
C GLU A 266 11.59 -27.81 -1.26
N ILE A 267 10.62 -27.07 -1.80
CA ILE A 267 10.60 -25.60 -1.82
C ILE A 267 10.66 -25.06 -0.39
N SER A 268 9.83 -25.58 0.51
CA SER A 268 9.80 -25.18 1.92
C SER A 268 11.14 -25.44 2.62
N SER A 269 11.79 -26.58 2.32
CA SER A 269 13.09 -26.93 2.92
C SER A 269 14.22 -26.04 2.39
N LYS A 270 14.24 -25.75 1.08
CA LYS A 270 15.16 -24.77 0.49
C LYS A 270 14.98 -23.38 1.11
N CYS A 271 13.73 -22.94 1.31
CA CYS A 271 13.44 -21.68 1.98
C CYS A 271 14.01 -21.64 3.42
N LEU A 272 13.87 -22.73 4.18
CA LEU A 272 14.45 -22.81 5.53
C LEU A 272 15.98 -22.75 5.51
N GLU A 273 16.63 -23.45 4.59
CA GLU A 273 18.09 -23.43 4.46
C GLU A 273 18.59 -22.03 4.08
N PHE A 274 17.95 -21.42 3.09
CA PHE A 274 18.33 -20.11 2.55
C PHE A 274 18.18 -18.98 3.57
N ALA A 275 17.31 -19.14 4.57
CA ALA A 275 17.09 -18.18 5.64
C ALA A 275 18.34 -17.87 6.49
N LYS A 276 19.38 -18.71 6.41
CA LYS A 276 20.68 -18.50 7.07
C LYS A 276 21.54 -17.43 6.40
N ASN A 277 21.23 -17.04 5.16
CA ASN A 277 21.97 -16.01 4.45
C ASN A 277 21.88 -14.65 5.16
N LYS A 278 22.88 -13.80 4.91
CA LYS A 278 22.89 -12.40 5.38
C LYS A 278 21.79 -11.61 4.68
N ARG A 279 21.38 -10.50 5.31
CA ARG A 279 20.39 -9.55 4.78
C ARG A 279 20.67 -9.14 3.32
N GLY A 280 19.61 -8.94 2.54
CA GLY A 280 19.72 -8.53 1.14
C GLY A 280 18.40 -8.67 0.37
N ILE A 281 18.48 -8.54 -0.96
CA ILE A 281 17.39 -8.85 -1.87
C ILE A 281 17.44 -10.33 -2.21
N PHE A 282 16.30 -11.00 -2.13
CA PHE A 282 16.11 -12.40 -2.42
C PHE A 282 14.99 -12.58 -3.42
N GLN A 283 15.08 -13.65 -4.20
CA GLN A 283 14.09 -13.96 -5.20
C GLN A 283 13.55 -15.38 -5.00
N LEU A 284 12.22 -15.49 -4.90
CA LEU A 284 11.50 -16.75 -4.78
C LEU A 284 10.59 -16.94 -6.00
N THR A 285 11.12 -17.60 -7.03
CA THR A 285 10.33 -17.98 -8.20
C THR A 285 9.71 -19.35 -7.98
N VAL A 286 8.39 -19.39 -7.77
CA VAL A 286 7.65 -20.63 -7.50
C VAL A 286 6.35 -20.60 -8.31
N PRO A 287 6.08 -21.62 -9.15
CA PRO A 287 4.84 -21.69 -9.92
C PRO A 287 3.58 -21.68 -9.03
N THR A 288 2.45 -21.29 -9.61
CA THR A 288 1.16 -21.26 -8.92
C THR A 288 0.82 -22.62 -8.32
N GLY A 289 0.47 -22.65 -7.02
CA GLY A 289 0.18 -23.88 -6.30
C GLY A 289 1.38 -24.53 -5.60
N GLY A 290 2.60 -24.00 -5.77
CA GLY A 290 3.82 -24.49 -5.10
C GLY A 290 3.99 -24.10 -3.61
N GLY A 291 2.94 -23.60 -2.95
CA GLY A 291 3.00 -23.26 -1.52
C GLY A 291 3.82 -22.01 -1.18
N LYS A 292 3.77 -20.98 -2.04
CA LYS A 292 4.49 -19.70 -1.89
C LYS A 292 4.30 -19.05 -0.52
N THR A 293 3.05 -18.95 -0.06
CA THR A 293 2.70 -18.22 1.17
C THR A 293 3.41 -18.80 2.40
N LEU A 294 3.23 -20.09 2.69
CA LEU A 294 3.87 -20.73 3.85
C LEU A 294 5.39 -20.87 3.69
N SER A 295 5.89 -21.13 2.48
CA SER A 295 7.33 -21.25 2.23
C SER A 295 8.08 -19.93 2.42
N SER A 296 7.52 -18.83 1.88
CA SER A 296 8.09 -17.48 2.07
C SER A 296 8.00 -17.02 3.53
N LEU A 297 6.91 -17.34 4.24
CA LEU A 297 6.79 -17.06 5.67
C LEU A 297 7.81 -17.86 6.49
N ARG A 298 8.02 -19.14 6.17
CA ARG A 298 9.04 -19.98 6.82
C ARG A 298 10.44 -19.40 6.65
N PHE A 299 10.78 -18.96 5.44
CA PHE A 299 12.01 -18.21 5.19
C PHE A 299 12.09 -16.98 6.09
N ALA A 300 11.04 -16.15 6.11
CA ALA A 300 11.05 -14.88 6.81
C ALA A 300 11.16 -15.02 8.34
N LEU A 301 10.42 -15.94 8.95
CA LEU A 301 10.52 -16.23 10.39
C LEU A 301 11.93 -16.66 10.78
N LYS A 302 12.51 -17.61 10.04
CA LYS A 302 13.86 -18.08 10.34
C LYS A 302 14.93 -17.04 10.06
N HIS A 303 14.77 -16.26 8.99
CA HIS A 303 15.68 -15.18 8.62
C HIS A 303 15.62 -14.03 9.62
N ALA A 304 14.43 -13.72 10.14
CA ALA A 304 14.20 -12.73 11.19
C ALA A 304 14.94 -13.10 12.47
N SER A 305 14.84 -14.36 12.90
CA SER A 305 15.61 -14.90 14.03
C SER A 305 17.13 -14.77 13.80
N ASN A 306 17.64 -15.32 12.68
CA ASN A 306 19.07 -15.38 12.40
C ASN A 306 19.72 -14.00 12.26
N ASN A 307 18.98 -13.01 11.73
CA ASN A 307 19.49 -11.68 11.44
C ASN A 307 18.96 -10.61 12.40
N LYS A 308 18.33 -10.98 13.52
CA LYS A 308 17.77 -10.04 14.52
C LYS A 308 16.90 -8.95 13.89
N MET A 309 15.95 -9.36 13.06
CA MET A 309 15.01 -8.46 12.42
C MET A 309 13.90 -8.09 13.41
N GLU A 310 13.34 -6.90 13.29
CA GLU A 310 12.28 -6.39 14.17
C GLU A 310 10.88 -6.83 13.71
N ARG A 311 10.70 -7.08 12.41
CA ARG A 311 9.36 -7.29 11.83
C ARG A 311 9.39 -8.12 10.55
N ILE A 312 8.25 -8.73 10.23
CA ILE A 312 7.93 -9.28 8.90
C ILE A 312 6.77 -8.49 8.32
N ILE A 313 6.90 -8.03 7.07
CA ILE A 313 5.85 -7.31 6.35
C ILE A 313 5.51 -8.13 5.10
N TYR A 314 4.29 -8.65 5.05
CA TYR A 314 3.78 -9.47 3.95
C TYR A 314 2.90 -8.59 3.04
N VAL A 315 3.42 -8.27 1.86
CA VAL A 315 2.80 -7.38 0.88
C VAL A 315 2.17 -8.23 -0.21
N VAL A 316 0.85 -8.11 -0.40
CA VAL A 316 0.15 -8.81 -1.50
C VAL A 316 -0.43 -7.80 -2.51
N PRO A 317 -0.74 -8.24 -3.75
CA PRO A 317 -1.20 -7.34 -4.81
C PRO A 317 -2.62 -6.80 -4.60
N PHE A 318 -3.55 -7.64 -4.15
CA PHE A 318 -5.00 -7.33 -4.14
C PHE A 318 -5.61 -7.54 -2.77
N THR A 319 -6.63 -6.74 -2.45
CA THR A 319 -7.32 -6.76 -1.15
C THR A 319 -8.08 -8.05 -0.90
N THR A 320 -8.63 -8.69 -1.93
CA THR A 320 -9.54 -9.84 -1.82
C THR A 320 -8.93 -11.14 -1.27
N ILE A 321 -7.62 -11.16 -1.03
CA ILE A 321 -6.83 -12.35 -0.66
C ILE A 321 -6.20 -12.18 0.73
N ILE A 322 -6.12 -10.94 1.21
CA ILE A 322 -5.39 -10.62 2.44
C ILE A 322 -6.04 -11.29 3.64
N ASP A 323 -7.37 -11.20 3.75
CA ASP A 323 -8.11 -11.78 4.88
C ASP A 323 -7.83 -13.29 4.99
N GLN A 324 -7.92 -14.03 3.87
CA GLN A 324 -7.67 -15.46 3.85
C GLN A 324 -6.22 -15.84 4.22
N ASN A 325 -5.25 -15.10 3.68
CA ASN A 325 -3.84 -15.36 3.97
C ASN A 325 -3.50 -15.01 5.43
N ALA A 326 -3.97 -13.87 5.92
CA ALA A 326 -3.78 -13.42 7.29
C ALA A 326 -4.43 -14.41 8.27
N ASP A 327 -5.68 -14.82 8.03
CA ASP A 327 -6.39 -15.82 8.84
C ASP A 327 -5.67 -17.15 8.91
N THR A 328 -5.12 -17.62 7.78
CA THR A 328 -4.36 -18.88 7.73
C THR A 328 -3.14 -18.79 8.64
N VAL A 329 -2.40 -17.68 8.59
CA VAL A 329 -1.22 -17.46 9.43
C VAL A 329 -1.63 -17.26 10.89
N ARG A 330 -2.73 -16.56 11.15
CA ARG A 330 -3.27 -16.33 12.49
C ARG A 330 -3.61 -17.64 13.20
N LYS A 331 -4.30 -18.55 12.52
CA LYS A 331 -4.63 -19.90 13.03
C LYS A 331 -3.40 -20.73 13.39
N ILE A 332 -2.25 -20.45 12.77
CA ILE A 332 -0.98 -21.13 13.04
C ILE A 332 -0.24 -20.47 14.21
N LEU A 333 -0.09 -19.14 14.19
CA LEU A 333 0.81 -18.41 15.09
C LEU A 333 0.13 -17.87 16.37
N GLU A 334 -1.19 -17.77 16.40
CA GLU A 334 -1.97 -17.24 17.53
C GLU A 334 -2.88 -18.28 18.18
N LYS A 335 -2.57 -19.58 18.04
CA LYS A 335 -3.42 -20.70 18.50
C LYS A 335 -3.90 -20.59 19.94
N ASP A 336 -3.10 -19.99 20.83
CA ASP A 336 -3.37 -19.81 22.26
C ASP A 336 -3.19 -18.33 22.71
N LEU A 337 -3.30 -17.38 21.78
CA LEU A 337 -3.10 -15.95 22.03
C LEU A 337 -4.37 -15.15 21.71
N GLU A 338 -4.45 -13.94 22.26
CA GLU A 338 -5.47 -12.98 21.83
C GLU A 338 -5.23 -12.61 20.35
N VAL A 339 -6.31 -12.65 19.56
CA VAL A 339 -6.29 -12.31 18.13
C VAL A 339 -5.68 -10.93 17.89
N GLY A 340 -4.75 -10.85 16.94
CA GLY A 340 -4.07 -9.60 16.57
C GLY A 340 -2.84 -9.28 17.43
N THR A 341 -2.38 -10.22 18.25
CA THR A 341 -1.14 -10.09 19.03
C THR A 341 0.11 -10.26 18.16
N VAL A 342 0.07 -11.11 17.13
CA VAL A 342 1.21 -11.42 16.25
C VAL A 342 0.96 -10.92 14.83
N VAL A 343 -0.25 -11.15 14.33
CA VAL A 343 -0.63 -10.88 12.94
C VAL A 343 -1.55 -9.68 12.87
N LEU A 344 -1.02 -8.56 12.39
CA LEU A 344 -1.78 -7.37 12.05
C LEU A 344 -2.15 -7.41 10.56
N GLU A 345 -3.41 -7.11 10.28
CA GLU A 345 -3.93 -7.01 8.92
C GLU A 345 -4.27 -5.57 8.57
N HIS A 346 -3.81 -5.09 7.42
CA HIS A 346 -4.02 -3.72 6.99
C HIS A 346 -4.05 -3.58 5.46
N HIS A 347 -5.25 -3.70 4.88
CA HIS A 347 -5.49 -3.68 3.45
C HIS A 347 -6.50 -2.65 2.96
N SER A 348 -7.34 -2.14 3.87
CA SER A 348 -8.36 -1.14 3.61
C SER A 348 -7.95 0.23 4.13
N ASN A 349 -8.51 1.30 3.56
CA ASN A 349 -8.45 2.63 4.17
C ASN A 349 -9.24 2.72 5.49
N LEU A 350 -10.04 1.70 5.81
CA LEU A 350 -10.71 1.50 7.09
C LEU A 350 -10.86 0.01 7.42
N THR A 351 -10.21 -0.36 8.52
CA THR A 351 -10.27 -1.59 9.34
C THR A 351 -11.50 -2.53 9.18
N PRO A 352 -11.33 -3.86 9.20
CA PRO A 352 -12.42 -4.85 9.21
C PRO A 352 -13.33 -4.78 10.44
N GLU A 353 -14.53 -5.39 10.35
CA GLU A 353 -15.62 -5.34 11.36
C GLU A 353 -15.21 -5.80 12.77
N GLU A 354 -14.18 -6.63 12.88
CA GLU A 354 -13.71 -7.23 14.14
C GLU A 354 -12.57 -6.46 14.84
N ASP A 355 -12.14 -5.31 14.31
CA ASP A 355 -11.00 -4.59 14.90
C ASP A 355 -11.33 -3.95 16.25
N THR A 356 -10.71 -4.51 17.29
CA THR A 356 -10.57 -3.91 18.62
C THR A 356 -9.92 -2.52 18.54
N GLU A 357 -10.10 -1.67 19.56
CA GLU A 357 -9.38 -0.38 19.64
C GLU A 357 -7.85 -0.56 19.52
N ARG A 358 -7.35 -1.72 19.96
CA ARG A 358 -5.95 -2.13 19.83
C ARG A 358 -5.54 -2.25 18.37
N THR A 359 -6.24 -3.05 17.56
CA THR A 359 -5.86 -3.27 16.14
C THR A 359 -5.84 -1.98 15.33
N LYS A 360 -6.78 -1.05 15.60
CA LYS A 360 -6.79 0.30 15.00
C LYS A 360 -5.50 1.05 15.30
N LEU A 361 -5.14 1.13 16.57
CA LEU A 361 -3.93 1.81 17.02
C LEU A 361 -2.67 1.20 16.39
N LEU A 362 -2.59 -0.13 16.30
CA LEU A 362 -1.46 -0.82 15.66
C LEU A 362 -1.42 -0.60 14.13
N SER A 363 -2.57 -0.45 13.47
CA SER A 363 -2.64 -0.22 12.01
C SER A 363 -2.10 1.15 11.59
N GLU A 364 -2.20 2.15 12.46
CA GLU A 364 -1.74 3.51 12.16
C GLU A 364 -0.23 3.60 11.99
N ASN A 365 0.50 2.82 12.77
CA ASN A 365 1.95 2.85 12.85
C ASN A 365 2.62 1.49 12.63
N TRP A 366 1.89 0.47 12.18
CA TRP A 366 2.37 -0.91 11.94
C TRP A 366 3.15 -1.52 13.13
N ASP A 367 2.68 -1.35 14.36
CA ASP A 367 3.32 -1.91 15.58
C ASP A 367 2.91 -3.37 15.87
N ALA A 368 3.20 -4.31 14.97
CA ALA A 368 2.97 -5.76 15.19
C ALA A 368 4.02 -6.67 14.52
N PRO A 369 4.41 -7.82 15.10
CA PRO A 369 5.51 -8.65 14.61
C PRO A 369 5.38 -8.99 13.12
N ILE A 370 4.17 -9.37 12.70
CA ILE A 370 3.86 -9.71 11.31
C ILE A 370 2.74 -8.80 10.82
N VAL A 371 3.00 -8.04 9.77
CA VAL A 371 2.03 -7.13 9.15
C VAL A 371 1.67 -7.60 7.75
N PHE A 372 0.43 -8.01 7.56
CA PHE A 372 -0.17 -8.25 6.25
C PHE A 372 -0.72 -6.95 5.69
N THR A 373 -0.28 -6.58 4.49
CA THR A 373 -0.64 -5.30 3.87
C THR A 373 -0.72 -5.40 2.34
N THR A 374 -1.20 -4.35 1.69
CA THR A 374 -1.24 -4.27 0.21
C THR A 374 -0.01 -3.55 -0.34
N MET A 375 0.28 -3.81 -1.62
CA MET A 375 1.23 -3.00 -2.40
C MET A 375 0.88 -1.51 -2.35
N VAL A 376 -0.42 -1.17 -2.39
CA VAL A 376 -0.91 0.21 -2.30
C VAL A 376 -0.47 0.86 -1.00
N GLN A 377 -0.75 0.24 0.15
CA GLN A 377 -0.42 0.79 1.46
C GLN A 377 1.09 0.96 1.67
N LEU A 378 1.89 0.01 1.15
CA LEU A 378 3.35 0.11 1.19
C LEU A 378 3.87 1.29 0.36
N LEU A 379 3.41 1.40 -0.89
CA LEU A 379 3.81 2.48 -1.78
C LEU A 379 3.35 3.85 -1.27
N GLU A 380 2.17 3.93 -0.64
CA GLU A 380 1.69 5.15 0.01
C GLU A 380 2.54 5.53 1.22
N ALA A 381 3.04 4.58 2.01
CA ALA A 381 3.97 4.87 3.09
C ALA A 381 5.27 5.51 2.52
N LEU A 382 5.77 4.97 1.41
CA LEU A 382 7.00 5.43 0.76
C LEU A 382 6.86 6.76 -0.01
N PHE A 383 5.71 7.05 -0.63
CA PHE A 383 5.64 8.13 -1.64
C PHE A 383 4.45 9.10 -1.52
N ASN A 384 3.38 8.80 -0.78
CA ASN A 384 2.21 9.69 -0.68
C ASN A 384 2.58 11.02 0.02
N GLY A 385 2.04 12.16 -0.42
CA GLY A 385 2.30 13.47 0.18
C GLY A 385 1.73 13.68 1.58
N GLY A 386 0.71 12.92 1.97
CA GLY A 386 0.01 13.09 3.25
C GLY A 386 0.77 12.59 4.48
N THR A 387 0.34 13.02 5.67
CA THR A 387 0.95 12.67 6.96
C THR A 387 0.43 11.37 7.58
N ARG A 388 -0.67 10.79 7.07
CA ARG A 388 -1.23 9.55 7.63
C ARG A 388 -0.40 8.32 7.27
N SER A 389 -0.05 8.15 6.00
CA SER A 389 0.69 6.97 5.54
C SER A 389 2.17 7.02 5.88
N VAL A 390 2.76 8.22 5.90
CA VAL A 390 4.20 8.40 6.15
C VAL A 390 4.62 7.88 7.52
N ARG A 391 3.74 7.90 8.54
CA ARG A 391 3.99 7.33 9.89
C ARG A 391 4.53 5.91 9.86
N ARG A 392 4.13 5.12 8.86
CA ARG A 392 4.47 3.71 8.74
C ARG A 392 5.84 3.46 8.13
N MET A 393 6.42 4.45 7.44
CA MET A 393 7.67 4.27 6.69
C MET A 393 8.85 3.87 7.59
N HIS A 394 8.98 4.43 8.79
CA HIS A 394 10.09 4.09 9.69
C HIS A 394 10.04 2.64 10.20
N GLN A 395 8.86 2.02 10.21
CA GLN A 395 8.72 0.59 10.55
C GLN A 395 9.24 -0.35 9.47
N LEU A 396 9.50 0.16 8.27
CA LEU A 396 10.11 -0.64 7.21
C LEU A 396 11.58 -0.95 7.48
N ALA A 397 12.22 -0.32 8.48
CA ALA A 397 13.59 -0.62 8.88
C ALA A 397 13.69 -1.94 9.68
N ASN A 398 14.86 -2.57 9.59
CA ASN A 398 15.18 -3.85 10.22
C ASN A 398 14.10 -4.94 9.95
N SER A 399 13.44 -4.90 8.79
CA SER A 399 12.29 -5.76 8.49
C SER A 399 12.58 -6.78 7.39
N VAL A 400 11.88 -7.92 7.42
CA VAL A 400 11.79 -8.83 6.27
C VAL A 400 10.53 -8.48 5.50
N ILE A 401 10.66 -7.94 4.28
CA ILE A 401 9.54 -7.49 3.47
C ILE A 401 9.36 -8.47 2.31
N ILE A 402 8.22 -9.16 2.29
CA ILE A 402 7.86 -10.14 1.28
C ILE A 402 6.88 -9.47 0.31
N PHE A 403 7.22 -9.47 -0.97
CA PHE A 403 6.33 -9.02 -2.05
C PHE A 403 5.78 -10.25 -2.76
N ASP A 404 4.56 -10.65 -2.44
CA ASP A 404 3.85 -11.68 -3.17
C ASP A 404 3.33 -11.12 -4.50
N GLU A 405 3.44 -11.92 -5.56
CA GLU A 405 3.10 -11.56 -6.94
C GLU A 405 3.63 -10.17 -7.37
N ILE A 406 4.94 -9.94 -7.20
CA ILE A 406 5.60 -8.65 -7.51
C ILE A 406 5.37 -8.14 -8.95
N GLN A 407 5.02 -9.03 -9.89
CA GLN A 407 4.68 -8.65 -11.27
C GLN A 407 3.45 -7.74 -11.38
N SER A 408 2.63 -7.65 -10.32
CA SER A 408 1.49 -6.72 -10.23
C SER A 408 1.87 -5.24 -10.13
N LEU A 409 3.16 -4.92 -9.93
CA LEU A 409 3.65 -3.55 -9.86
C LEU A 409 3.42 -2.81 -11.18
N ASP A 410 2.73 -1.67 -11.12
CA ASP A 410 2.53 -0.79 -12.27
C ASP A 410 3.89 -0.34 -12.85
N VAL A 411 4.05 -0.48 -14.17
CA VAL A 411 5.28 -0.15 -14.88
C VAL A 411 5.72 1.28 -14.60
N LYS A 412 4.78 2.23 -14.41
CA LYS A 412 5.10 3.64 -14.23
C LYS A 412 5.87 3.91 -12.94
N MET A 413 5.83 3.00 -11.97
CA MET A 413 6.45 3.14 -10.65
C MET A 413 7.81 2.46 -10.53
N VAL A 414 8.25 1.73 -11.55
CA VAL A 414 9.40 0.81 -11.47
C VAL A 414 10.68 1.51 -10.99
N HIS A 415 11.01 2.71 -11.49
CA HIS A 415 12.22 3.41 -11.05
C HIS A 415 12.16 3.83 -9.58
N MET A 416 10.99 4.33 -9.15
CA MET A 416 10.75 4.73 -7.75
C MET A 416 10.82 3.52 -6.83
N PHE A 417 10.14 2.42 -7.20
CA PHE A 417 10.12 1.18 -6.46
C PHE A 417 11.53 0.60 -6.31
N ASN A 418 12.27 0.41 -7.40
CA ASN A 418 13.61 -0.18 -7.35
C ASN A 418 14.56 0.67 -6.50
N SER A 419 14.49 2.00 -6.62
CA SER A 419 15.31 2.90 -5.81
C SER A 419 14.93 2.83 -4.32
N ALA A 420 13.66 2.63 -3.98
CA ALA A 420 13.22 2.44 -2.61
C ALA A 420 13.61 1.08 -2.03
N ILE A 421 13.58 0.00 -2.83
CA ILE A 421 14.08 -1.31 -2.42
C ILE A 421 15.57 -1.24 -2.05
N GLU A 422 16.37 -0.57 -2.89
CA GLU A 422 17.78 -0.31 -2.62
C GLU A 422 17.98 0.53 -1.35
N PHE A 423 17.17 1.56 -1.12
CA PHE A 423 17.18 2.33 0.12
C PHE A 423 16.90 1.45 1.35
N LEU A 424 15.85 0.62 1.29
CA LEU A 424 15.44 -0.24 2.40
C LEU A 424 16.53 -1.26 2.77
N VAL A 425 17.23 -1.81 1.79
CA VAL A 425 18.31 -2.77 2.01
C VAL A 425 19.56 -2.10 2.55
N ASN A 426 20.02 -1.02 1.90
CA ASN A 426 21.35 -0.43 2.17
C ASN A 426 21.35 0.55 3.35
N ILE A 427 20.23 1.25 3.58
CA ILE A 427 20.09 2.27 4.63
C ILE A 427 19.25 1.76 5.79
N CYS A 428 18.10 1.15 5.51
CA CYS A 428 17.18 0.65 6.54
C CYS A 428 17.47 -0.78 7.01
N ASN A 429 18.56 -1.40 6.56
CA ASN A 429 19.02 -2.73 6.99
C ASN A 429 17.96 -3.84 6.84
N SER A 430 17.10 -3.74 5.82
CA SER A 430 15.98 -4.66 5.62
C SER A 430 16.30 -5.74 4.59
N SER A 431 15.59 -6.85 4.67
CA SER A 431 15.68 -7.95 3.70
C SER A 431 14.43 -7.98 2.86
N ILE A 432 14.59 -8.11 1.54
CA ILE A 432 13.50 -8.05 0.58
C ILE A 432 13.36 -9.42 -0.07
N VAL A 433 12.15 -9.96 -0.12
CA VAL A 433 11.85 -11.23 -0.80
C VAL A 433 10.84 -10.97 -1.91
N LEU A 434 11.29 -11.06 -3.15
CA LEU A 434 10.43 -10.90 -4.33
C LEU A 434 9.88 -12.28 -4.72
N CYS A 435 8.61 -12.52 -4.38
CA CYS A 435 7.89 -13.76 -4.67
C CYS A 435 7.08 -13.60 -5.96
N THR A 436 7.17 -14.59 -6.85
CA THR A 436 6.43 -14.55 -8.11
C THR A 436 6.33 -15.93 -8.76
N ALA A 437 5.26 -16.14 -9.54
CA ALA A 437 5.20 -17.23 -10.51
C ALA A 437 5.93 -16.87 -11.83
N THR A 438 5.99 -15.58 -12.17
CA THR A 438 6.43 -15.07 -13.47
C THR A 438 7.34 -13.86 -13.24
N GLN A 439 8.66 -14.06 -13.37
CA GLN A 439 9.63 -13.04 -12.96
C GLN A 439 9.55 -11.76 -13.83
N PRO A 440 9.15 -10.60 -13.28
CA PRO A 440 9.27 -9.34 -14.00
C PRO A 440 10.73 -8.92 -14.07
N LEU A 441 11.10 -8.15 -15.10
CA LEU A 441 12.50 -7.74 -15.36
C LEU A 441 13.01 -6.61 -14.45
N LEU A 442 12.62 -6.57 -13.18
CA LEU A 442 13.06 -5.52 -12.25
C LEU A 442 14.58 -5.46 -12.08
N ASN A 443 15.28 -6.56 -12.33
CA ASN A 443 16.74 -6.68 -12.31
C ASN A 443 17.43 -6.44 -13.66
N ASN A 444 16.68 -6.17 -14.73
CA ASN A 444 17.22 -5.96 -16.07
C ASN A 444 16.34 -5.01 -16.91
N ILE A 445 15.97 -3.87 -16.32
CA ILE A 445 15.26 -2.79 -17.01
C ILE A 445 16.23 -1.86 -17.76
N GLU A 446 15.68 -1.04 -18.66
CA GLU A 446 16.42 0.01 -19.36
C GLU A 446 15.93 1.41 -18.95
N PRO A 447 16.81 2.33 -18.48
CA PRO A 447 18.26 2.16 -18.42
C PRO A 447 18.70 1.32 -17.21
N LYS A 448 19.74 0.51 -17.41
CA LYS A 448 20.21 -0.50 -16.43
C LYS A 448 20.57 0.03 -15.05
N GLU A 449 20.88 1.31 -14.94
CA GLU A 449 21.20 1.97 -13.67
C GLU A 449 20.07 1.95 -12.64
N TYR A 450 18.80 1.84 -13.07
CA TYR A 450 17.65 1.71 -12.17
C TYR A 450 17.27 0.24 -11.89
N SER A 451 18.00 -0.73 -12.42
CA SER A 451 17.73 -2.15 -12.18
C SER A 451 18.15 -2.59 -10.78
N LEU A 452 17.39 -3.50 -10.19
CA LEU A 452 17.80 -4.20 -8.97
C LEU A 452 19.00 -5.11 -9.26
N THR A 453 19.94 -5.18 -8.32
CA THR A 453 21.06 -6.12 -8.43
C THR A 453 20.70 -7.42 -7.71
N ILE A 454 20.27 -8.44 -8.47
CA ILE A 454 19.97 -9.79 -7.96
C ILE A 454 20.97 -10.78 -8.54
N LYS A 455 21.85 -11.30 -7.68
CA LYS A 455 22.87 -12.32 -8.01
C LYS A 455 22.29 -13.73 -7.96
N GLU A 456 22.98 -14.69 -8.55
CA GLU A 456 22.53 -16.08 -8.57
C GLU A 456 22.39 -16.67 -7.16
N ASN A 457 23.31 -16.35 -6.25
CA ASN A 457 23.25 -16.74 -4.85
C ASN A 457 22.19 -15.99 -4.02
N GLN A 458 21.33 -15.19 -4.66
CA GLN A 458 20.16 -14.53 -4.07
C GLN A 458 18.84 -15.14 -4.58
N LYS A 459 18.90 -16.09 -5.52
CA LYS A 459 17.75 -16.87 -5.95
C LYS A 459 17.59 -18.08 -5.04
N ILE A 460 16.47 -18.15 -4.31
CA ILE A 460 16.18 -19.22 -3.35
C ILE A 460 16.00 -20.56 -4.09
N ILE A 461 15.40 -20.50 -5.27
CA ILE A 461 15.14 -21.64 -6.13
C ILE A 461 15.95 -21.48 -7.42
N SER A 462 16.96 -22.33 -7.61
CA SER A 462 17.85 -22.31 -8.77
C SER A 462 17.30 -23.08 -9.97
N ASN A 463 16.41 -24.06 -9.76
CA ASN A 463 15.87 -24.96 -10.79
C ASN A 463 14.37 -24.72 -11.08
N ALA A 464 13.95 -23.46 -11.18
CA ALA A 464 12.53 -23.10 -11.40
C ALA A 464 11.91 -23.74 -12.66
N GLY A 465 12.71 -23.96 -13.73
CA GLY A 465 12.24 -24.62 -14.95
C GLY A 465 11.89 -26.10 -14.79
N GLU A 466 12.62 -26.84 -13.96
CA GLU A 466 12.31 -28.24 -13.65
C GLU A 466 11.04 -28.33 -12.80
N ILE A 467 10.93 -27.47 -11.78
CA ILE A 467 9.75 -27.37 -10.93
C ILE A 467 8.51 -27.01 -11.77
N HIS A 468 8.65 -26.11 -12.75
CA HIS A 468 7.58 -25.79 -13.70
C HIS A 468 7.11 -27.02 -14.48
N ARG A 469 8.05 -27.84 -14.99
CA ARG A 469 7.70 -29.07 -15.72
C ARG A 469 6.98 -30.09 -14.85
N VAL A 470 7.43 -30.29 -13.60
CA VAL A 470 6.80 -31.23 -12.66
C VAL A 470 5.39 -30.76 -12.24
N LEU A 471 5.18 -29.44 -12.16
CA LEU A 471 3.88 -28.85 -11.82
C LEU A 471 2.97 -28.60 -13.03
N LYS A 472 3.44 -28.92 -14.26
CA LYS A 472 2.65 -28.76 -15.47
C LYS A 472 1.47 -29.72 -15.48
N ARG A 473 0.27 -29.15 -15.53
CA ARG A 473 -1.02 -29.87 -15.49
C ARG A 473 -2.04 -29.34 -16.49
N VAL A 474 -1.62 -28.39 -17.32
CA VAL A 474 -2.45 -27.65 -18.27
C VAL A 474 -1.82 -27.71 -19.64
N GLU A 475 -2.64 -28.00 -20.65
CA GLU A 475 -2.32 -27.80 -22.06
C GLU A 475 -2.90 -26.46 -22.51
N VAL A 476 -2.05 -25.59 -23.06
CA VAL A 476 -2.48 -24.29 -23.57
C VAL A 476 -2.72 -24.37 -25.07
N LYS A 477 -3.90 -23.94 -25.51
CA LYS A 477 -4.31 -23.88 -26.90
C LYS A 477 -4.54 -22.43 -27.30
N ASP A 478 -3.66 -21.93 -28.17
CA ASP A 478 -3.83 -20.64 -28.82
C ASP A 478 -4.89 -20.76 -29.93
N LEU A 479 -6.05 -20.13 -29.71
CA LEU A 479 -7.12 -20.05 -30.68
C LEU A 479 -7.26 -18.63 -31.26
N THR A 480 -6.28 -17.75 -31.06
CA THR A 480 -6.36 -16.38 -31.56
C THR A 480 -6.49 -16.35 -33.09
N LYS A 481 -7.35 -15.46 -33.60
CA LYS A 481 -7.64 -15.32 -35.03
C LYS A 481 -7.71 -13.86 -35.46
N THR A 482 -7.35 -13.58 -36.71
CA THR A 482 -7.54 -12.25 -37.31
C THR A 482 -9.01 -11.84 -37.24
N GLY A 483 -9.29 -10.61 -36.80
CA GLY A 483 -10.66 -10.13 -36.58
C GLY A 483 -11.28 -10.53 -35.24
N GLY A 484 -10.63 -11.41 -34.48
CA GLY A 484 -11.09 -11.83 -33.15
C GLY A 484 -12.31 -12.75 -33.17
N TRP A 485 -12.69 -13.22 -31.99
CA TRP A 485 -13.84 -14.08 -31.75
C TRP A 485 -15.08 -13.25 -31.40
N LEU A 486 -16.20 -13.59 -32.02
CA LEU A 486 -17.50 -13.04 -31.64
C LEU A 486 -17.94 -13.63 -30.30
N ASP A 487 -18.73 -12.88 -29.54
CA ASP A 487 -19.23 -13.34 -28.22
C ASP A 487 -19.98 -14.69 -28.34
N CYS A 488 -20.76 -14.90 -29.40
CA CYS A 488 -21.45 -16.18 -29.66
C CYS A 488 -20.47 -17.35 -29.87
N ASP A 489 -19.39 -17.16 -30.65
CA ASP A 489 -18.39 -18.20 -30.92
C ASP A 489 -17.69 -18.64 -29.61
N ILE A 490 -17.46 -17.69 -28.70
CA ILE A 490 -16.81 -17.94 -27.40
C ILE A 490 -17.76 -18.72 -26.48
N VAL A 491 -19.04 -18.36 -26.47
CA VAL A 491 -20.07 -19.09 -25.72
C VAL A 491 -20.21 -20.50 -26.26
N ASP A 492 -20.22 -20.69 -27.58
CA ASP A 492 -20.28 -22.01 -28.20
C ASP A 492 -19.06 -22.88 -27.82
N LEU A 493 -17.86 -22.29 -27.76
CA LEU A 493 -16.67 -22.97 -27.24
C LEU A 493 -16.87 -23.41 -25.78
N ALA A 494 -17.34 -22.52 -24.91
CA ALA A 494 -17.59 -22.84 -23.51
C ALA A 494 -18.66 -23.93 -23.33
N VAL A 495 -19.77 -23.81 -24.05
CA VAL A 495 -20.88 -24.78 -24.08
C VAL A 495 -20.43 -26.14 -24.61
N GLY A 496 -19.54 -26.17 -25.61
CA GLY A 496 -18.94 -27.40 -26.13
C GLY A 496 -18.20 -28.19 -25.06
N GLU A 497 -17.45 -27.51 -24.18
CA GLU A 497 -16.74 -28.14 -23.05
C GLU A 497 -17.70 -28.51 -21.91
N LEU A 498 -18.68 -27.67 -21.59
CA LEU A 498 -19.74 -27.97 -20.61
C LEU A 498 -20.51 -29.26 -20.99
N ASN A 499 -20.81 -29.46 -22.27
CA ASN A 499 -21.50 -30.65 -22.77
C ASN A 499 -20.66 -31.94 -22.62
N LYS A 500 -19.34 -31.81 -22.39
CA LYS A 500 -18.45 -32.93 -22.02
C LYS A 500 -18.41 -33.17 -20.50
N ASN A 501 -19.32 -32.55 -19.74
CA ASN A 501 -19.40 -32.59 -18.28
C ASN A 501 -18.17 -31.97 -17.58
N GLN A 502 -17.57 -30.96 -18.20
CA GLN A 502 -16.46 -30.19 -17.65
C GLN A 502 -16.96 -28.89 -17.04
N ASN A 503 -16.41 -28.49 -15.91
CA ASN A 503 -16.61 -27.18 -15.32
C ASN A 503 -15.72 -26.18 -16.06
N VAL A 504 -16.29 -25.05 -16.50
CA VAL A 504 -15.62 -24.06 -17.35
C VAL A 504 -15.50 -22.73 -16.64
N LEU A 505 -14.30 -22.15 -16.66
CA LEU A 505 -14.06 -20.79 -16.21
C LEU A 505 -13.72 -19.91 -17.42
N VAL A 506 -14.49 -18.85 -17.64
CA VAL A 506 -14.26 -17.84 -18.68
C VAL A 506 -13.77 -16.56 -18.01
N ILE A 507 -12.54 -16.16 -18.32
CA ILE A 507 -11.91 -14.96 -17.77
C ILE A 507 -11.76 -13.92 -18.87
N VAL A 508 -12.32 -12.74 -18.64
CA VAL A 508 -12.34 -11.61 -19.58
C VAL A 508 -11.64 -10.39 -19.00
N ASN A 509 -11.27 -9.43 -19.85
CA ASN A 509 -10.56 -8.22 -19.41
C ASN A 509 -11.51 -7.15 -18.86
N THR A 510 -12.73 -7.04 -19.40
CA THR A 510 -13.68 -5.99 -19.01
C THR A 510 -14.96 -6.54 -18.41
N LYS A 511 -15.58 -5.76 -17.51
CA LYS A 511 -16.91 -6.07 -16.95
C LYS A 511 -17.99 -6.14 -18.03
N LYS A 512 -17.89 -5.29 -19.06
CA LYS A 512 -18.81 -5.28 -20.20
C LYS A 512 -18.76 -6.61 -20.94
N SER A 513 -17.56 -7.12 -21.24
CA SER A 513 -17.38 -8.45 -21.87
C SER A 513 -17.99 -9.56 -21.01
N ALA A 514 -17.80 -9.53 -19.69
CA ALA A 514 -18.30 -10.57 -18.78
C ALA A 514 -19.83 -10.64 -18.81
N VAL A 515 -20.48 -9.46 -18.74
CA VAL A 515 -21.94 -9.37 -18.79
C VAL A 515 -22.48 -9.87 -20.14
N ARG A 516 -21.87 -9.47 -21.27
CA ARG A 516 -22.32 -9.90 -22.60
C ARG A 516 -22.21 -11.41 -22.82
N LEU A 517 -21.11 -12.03 -22.40
CA LEU A 517 -20.97 -13.49 -22.50
C LEU A 517 -21.98 -14.19 -21.60
N MET A 518 -22.12 -13.74 -20.36
CA MET A 518 -23.03 -14.33 -19.39
C MET A 518 -24.50 -14.26 -19.83
N ALA A 519 -24.91 -13.18 -20.49
CA ALA A 519 -26.27 -13.02 -21.01
C ALA A 519 -26.63 -14.04 -22.11
N ASN A 520 -25.63 -14.62 -22.78
CA ASN A 520 -25.80 -15.60 -23.85
C ASN A 520 -25.67 -17.06 -23.35
N ILE A 521 -25.45 -17.27 -22.05
CA ILE A 521 -25.36 -18.61 -21.45
C ILE A 521 -26.76 -19.04 -20.97
N ASP A 522 -27.17 -20.25 -21.35
CA ASP A 522 -28.39 -20.88 -20.86
C ASP A 522 -28.26 -21.27 -19.38
N THR A 523 -28.74 -20.39 -18.50
CA THR A 523 -28.74 -20.57 -17.04
C THR A 523 -29.74 -21.62 -16.55
N GLU A 524 -30.68 -22.06 -17.38
CA GLU A 524 -31.57 -23.18 -17.03
C GLU A 524 -30.85 -24.51 -17.23
N LYS A 525 -29.95 -24.61 -18.21
CA LYS A 525 -29.20 -25.84 -18.50
C LYS A 525 -27.93 -25.97 -17.65
N TYR A 526 -27.27 -24.86 -17.32
CA TYR A 526 -25.98 -24.86 -16.62
C TYR A 526 -26.06 -24.15 -15.28
N GLU A 527 -25.17 -24.49 -14.36
CA GLU A 527 -25.04 -23.77 -13.09
C GLU A 527 -24.05 -22.62 -13.30
N SER A 528 -24.59 -21.40 -13.43
CA SER A 528 -23.83 -20.26 -13.94
C SER A 528 -23.52 -19.23 -12.84
N TYR A 529 -22.26 -18.81 -12.77
CA TYR A 529 -21.75 -17.80 -11.84
C TYR A 529 -21.13 -16.62 -12.59
N HIS A 530 -21.30 -15.42 -12.04
CA HIS A 530 -20.60 -14.21 -12.49
C HIS A 530 -19.82 -13.62 -11.32
N LEU A 531 -18.59 -13.18 -11.56
CA LEU A 531 -17.77 -12.52 -10.54
C LEU A 531 -17.13 -11.26 -11.11
N SER A 532 -17.40 -10.11 -10.47
CA SER A 532 -16.81 -8.84 -10.87
C SER A 532 -16.69 -7.87 -9.70
N THR A 533 -15.96 -6.78 -9.91
CA THR A 533 -15.86 -5.69 -8.92
C THR A 533 -17.05 -4.72 -8.95
N ASP A 534 -18.10 -4.97 -9.74
CA ASP A 534 -19.40 -4.28 -9.59
C ASP A 534 -20.28 -4.93 -8.52
N MET A 535 -19.91 -6.13 -8.04
CA MET A 535 -20.46 -6.70 -6.81
C MET A 535 -19.74 -6.12 -5.59
N CYS A 536 -20.49 -5.78 -4.54
CA CYS A 536 -19.89 -5.46 -3.24
C CYS A 536 -19.11 -6.68 -2.67
N PRO A 537 -18.11 -6.46 -1.81
CA PRO A 537 -17.31 -7.53 -1.22
C PRO A 537 -18.13 -8.69 -0.63
N LYS A 538 -19.19 -8.37 0.14
CA LYS A 538 -20.06 -9.37 0.79
C LYS A 538 -20.76 -10.25 -0.25
N HIS A 539 -21.41 -9.64 -1.23
CA HIS A 539 -22.05 -10.36 -2.34
C HIS A 539 -21.08 -11.28 -3.08
N ARG A 540 -19.89 -10.76 -3.40
CA ARG A 540 -18.86 -11.51 -4.11
C ARG A 540 -18.40 -12.73 -3.30
N MET A 541 -18.22 -12.56 -1.99
CA MET A 541 -17.81 -13.64 -1.10
C MET A 541 -18.89 -14.72 -1.01
N ASP A 542 -20.15 -14.34 -0.81
CA ASP A 542 -21.26 -15.27 -0.72
C ASP A 542 -21.37 -16.16 -1.98
N LYS A 543 -21.25 -15.54 -3.17
CA LYS A 543 -21.25 -16.26 -4.46
C LYS A 543 -20.03 -17.16 -4.65
N LEU A 544 -18.86 -16.71 -4.20
CA LEU A 544 -17.63 -17.46 -4.29
C LEU A 544 -17.64 -18.68 -3.37
N THR A 545 -18.13 -18.55 -2.14
CA THR A 545 -18.32 -19.66 -1.20
C THR A 545 -19.33 -20.67 -1.72
N GLU A 546 -20.45 -20.21 -2.30
CA GLU A 546 -21.44 -21.05 -2.95
C GLU A 546 -20.81 -21.90 -4.07
N MET A 547 -20.09 -21.25 -4.98
CA MET A 547 -19.40 -21.90 -6.11
C MET A 547 -18.33 -22.89 -5.66
N ILE A 548 -17.48 -22.53 -4.68
CA ILE A 548 -16.44 -23.42 -4.15
C ILE A 548 -17.06 -24.68 -3.55
N THR A 549 -18.07 -24.51 -2.68
CA THR A 549 -18.80 -25.62 -2.07
C THR A 549 -19.36 -26.56 -3.13
N ARG A 550 -19.79 -26.00 -4.26
CA ARG A 550 -20.37 -26.75 -5.37
C ARG A 550 -19.32 -27.48 -6.22
N LEU A 551 -18.15 -26.88 -6.44
CA LEU A 551 -17.01 -27.46 -7.14
C LEU A 551 -16.38 -28.64 -6.38
N GLU A 552 -16.38 -28.60 -5.04
CA GLU A 552 -15.82 -29.65 -4.19
C GLU A 552 -16.69 -30.92 -4.11
N ARG A 553 -17.97 -30.85 -4.52
CA ARG A 553 -18.87 -32.00 -4.50
C ARG A 553 -18.51 -33.00 -5.61
N PRO A 554 -18.55 -34.32 -5.33
CA PRO A 554 -18.34 -35.34 -6.36
C PRO A 554 -19.34 -35.18 -7.50
N LYS A 555 -18.86 -35.13 -8.75
CA LYS A 555 -19.71 -35.00 -9.94
C LYS A 555 -20.66 -36.20 -10.05
N LYS A 556 -21.96 -35.98 -9.82
CA LYS A 556 -23.02 -36.96 -10.13
C LYS A 556 -23.46 -36.80 -11.58
N ALA A 557 -23.89 -37.88 -12.23
CA ALA A 557 -24.36 -37.85 -13.62
C ALA A 557 -25.56 -36.90 -13.87
N SER A 558 -26.31 -36.56 -12.80
CA SER A 558 -27.45 -35.64 -12.85
C SER A 558 -27.12 -34.19 -12.46
N GLN A 559 -25.88 -33.88 -12.11
CA GLN A 559 -25.49 -32.51 -11.75
C GLN A 559 -25.22 -31.67 -12.99
N LYS A 560 -25.74 -30.45 -12.99
CA LYS A 560 -25.39 -29.45 -14.00
C LYS A 560 -23.89 -29.14 -13.91
N PRO A 561 -23.16 -29.07 -15.04
CA PRO A 561 -21.80 -28.58 -15.04
C PRO A 561 -21.80 -27.08 -14.76
N ILE A 562 -20.70 -26.62 -14.17
CA ILE A 562 -20.58 -25.25 -13.67
C ILE A 562 -19.89 -24.39 -14.72
N ILE A 563 -20.41 -23.20 -14.96
CA ILE A 563 -19.72 -22.15 -15.70
C ILE A 563 -19.56 -20.91 -14.85
N CYS A 564 -18.37 -20.34 -14.81
CA CYS A 564 -18.11 -19.06 -14.17
C CYS A 564 -17.56 -18.08 -15.20
N VAL A 565 -18.19 -16.91 -15.34
CA VAL A 565 -17.67 -15.80 -16.14
C VAL A 565 -17.16 -14.72 -15.18
N SER A 566 -15.88 -14.38 -15.27
CA SER A 566 -15.26 -13.44 -14.33
C SER A 566 -14.30 -12.48 -15.02
N THR A 567 -14.08 -11.31 -14.42
CA THR A 567 -12.89 -10.50 -14.73
C THR A 567 -11.63 -11.11 -14.09
N ALA A 568 -10.46 -10.49 -14.30
CA ALA A 568 -9.17 -10.89 -13.73
C ALA A 568 -9.10 -11.03 -12.19
N LEU A 569 -10.13 -10.60 -11.45
CA LEU A 569 -10.31 -10.85 -10.01
C LEU A 569 -10.00 -12.30 -9.62
N ILE A 570 -10.44 -13.26 -10.42
CA ILE A 570 -10.34 -14.70 -10.09
C ILE A 570 -8.93 -15.27 -10.29
N GLU A 571 -8.04 -14.53 -10.95
CA GLU A 571 -6.69 -14.96 -11.32
C GLU A 571 -5.75 -15.04 -10.12
N ALA A 572 -5.98 -14.25 -9.07
CA ALA A 572 -5.11 -14.16 -7.91
C ALA A 572 -5.81 -14.64 -6.62
N GLY A 573 -5.08 -15.44 -5.84
CA GLY A 573 -5.39 -15.81 -4.44
C GLY A 573 -6.71 -16.50 -4.09
N ILE A 574 -7.59 -16.79 -5.04
CA ILE A 574 -8.80 -17.60 -4.77
C ILE A 574 -8.48 -19.10 -4.94
N ASN A 575 -8.83 -19.94 -3.96
CA ASN A 575 -8.63 -21.38 -4.05
C ASN A 575 -9.74 -22.10 -4.84
N ILE A 576 -9.71 -21.98 -6.17
CA ILE A 576 -10.65 -22.63 -7.09
C ILE A 576 -9.92 -23.57 -8.06
N ASP A 577 -10.66 -24.56 -8.57
CA ASP A 577 -10.19 -25.56 -9.53
C ASP A 577 -11.27 -25.84 -10.58
N PHE A 578 -10.95 -25.61 -11.86
CA PHE A 578 -11.81 -25.86 -13.02
C PHE A 578 -11.15 -26.82 -14.00
N ASP A 579 -11.95 -27.58 -14.76
CA ASP A 579 -11.42 -28.53 -15.75
C ASP A 579 -10.89 -27.78 -16.99
N VAL A 580 -11.57 -26.70 -17.37
CA VAL A 580 -11.27 -25.89 -18.56
C VAL A 580 -11.28 -24.40 -18.20
N VAL A 581 -10.31 -23.67 -18.73
CA VAL A 581 -10.23 -22.21 -18.64
C VAL A 581 -10.22 -21.60 -20.04
N ILE A 582 -11.06 -20.61 -20.28
CA ILE A 582 -11.04 -19.77 -21.49
C ILE A 582 -10.59 -18.39 -21.03
N ARG A 583 -9.46 -17.89 -21.53
CA ARG A 583 -8.90 -16.59 -21.15
C ARG A 583 -8.82 -15.69 -22.37
N PHE A 584 -9.39 -14.49 -22.25
CA PHE A 584 -9.19 -13.44 -23.25
C PHE A 584 -7.70 -13.08 -23.34
N THR A 585 -7.21 -12.70 -24.52
CA THR A 585 -5.81 -12.25 -24.65
C THR A 585 -5.53 -11.11 -23.66
N ALA A 586 -4.44 -11.29 -22.91
CA ALA A 586 -3.97 -10.39 -21.85
C ALA A 586 -2.46 -10.57 -21.71
N GLY A 587 -1.85 -10.05 -20.65
CA GLY A 587 -0.46 -10.35 -20.32
C GLY A 587 -0.20 -11.85 -20.16
N LEU A 588 0.98 -12.33 -20.57
CA LEU A 588 1.33 -13.75 -20.47
C LEU A 588 1.38 -14.22 -19.02
N ASP A 589 1.73 -13.33 -18.09
CA ASP A 589 1.67 -13.54 -16.65
C ASP A 589 0.23 -13.77 -16.15
N SER A 590 -0.74 -12.99 -16.62
CA SER A 590 -2.18 -13.19 -16.35
C SER A 590 -2.65 -14.55 -16.89
N ILE A 591 -2.17 -14.96 -18.07
CA ILE A 591 -2.47 -16.29 -18.63
C ILE A 591 -1.89 -17.42 -17.76
N VAL A 592 -0.67 -17.26 -17.22
CA VAL A 592 -0.09 -18.22 -16.26
C VAL A 592 -0.93 -18.30 -14.98
N GLN A 593 -1.40 -17.16 -14.46
CA GLN A 593 -2.26 -17.12 -13.27
C GLN A 593 -3.62 -17.81 -13.53
N ALA A 594 -4.19 -17.61 -14.72
CA ALA A 594 -5.40 -18.30 -15.17
C ALA A 594 -5.16 -19.82 -15.31
N ALA A 595 -4.03 -20.24 -15.88
CA ALA A 595 -3.63 -21.65 -15.93
C ALA A 595 -3.52 -22.27 -14.52
N GLY A 596 -3.13 -21.48 -13.52
CA GLY A 596 -3.10 -21.88 -12.12
C GLY A 596 -4.46 -22.27 -11.53
N ARG A 597 -5.58 -21.88 -12.16
CA ARG A 597 -6.96 -22.23 -11.79
C ARG A 597 -7.53 -23.42 -12.58
N CYS A 598 -6.77 -23.93 -13.56
CA CYS A 598 -7.11 -25.09 -14.36
C CYS A 598 -6.41 -26.35 -13.81
N ASN A 599 -7.19 -27.41 -13.57
CA ASN A 599 -6.74 -28.67 -12.99
C ASN A 599 -5.76 -28.48 -11.82
N ARG A 600 -6.08 -27.54 -10.93
CA ARG A 600 -5.21 -27.04 -9.86
C ARG A 600 -4.76 -28.13 -8.91
N ASN A 601 -5.65 -29.07 -8.58
CA ASN A 601 -5.36 -30.18 -7.69
C ASN A 601 -4.77 -31.39 -8.41
N GLY A 602 -4.68 -31.36 -9.75
CA GLY A 602 -4.11 -32.46 -10.55
C GLY A 602 -4.93 -33.74 -10.48
N LEU A 603 -6.24 -33.63 -10.24
CA LEU A 603 -7.13 -34.78 -10.04
C LEU A 603 -7.64 -35.38 -11.37
N MET A 604 -7.42 -34.71 -12.49
CA MET A 604 -7.82 -35.21 -13.81
C MET A 604 -6.82 -36.23 -14.35
N ASP A 605 -7.33 -37.29 -14.99
CA ASP A 605 -6.51 -38.30 -15.70
C ASP A 605 -5.71 -37.71 -16.88
N LYS A 606 -6.19 -36.60 -17.43
CA LYS A 606 -5.54 -35.82 -18.49
C LYS A 606 -5.29 -34.40 -17.99
N ASN A 607 -4.35 -33.70 -18.62
CA ASN A 607 -4.16 -32.27 -18.35
C ASN A 607 -5.45 -31.49 -18.57
N GLY A 608 -5.67 -30.48 -17.72
CA GLY A 608 -6.70 -29.47 -17.96
C GLY A 608 -6.38 -28.68 -19.23
N THR A 609 -7.37 -28.01 -19.80
CA THR A 609 -7.17 -27.23 -21.02
C THR A 609 -7.36 -25.74 -20.75
N LEU A 610 -6.41 -24.92 -21.21
CA LEU A 610 -6.56 -23.47 -21.25
C LEU A 610 -6.62 -23.00 -22.70
N TYR A 611 -7.71 -22.34 -23.08
CA TYR A 611 -7.89 -21.71 -24.38
C TYR A 611 -7.56 -20.22 -24.28
N ILE A 612 -6.69 -19.72 -25.17
CA ILE A 612 -6.44 -18.29 -25.35
C ILE A 612 -7.27 -17.81 -26.54
N VAL A 613 -8.14 -16.82 -26.33
CA VAL A 613 -9.01 -16.25 -27.36
C VAL A 613 -8.85 -14.72 -27.40
N ASN A 614 -8.77 -14.12 -28.58
CA ASN A 614 -8.80 -12.66 -28.72
C ASN A 614 -10.22 -12.23 -29.08
N PRO A 615 -10.91 -11.39 -28.28
CA PRO A 615 -12.25 -10.93 -28.62
C PRO A 615 -12.25 -10.02 -29.84
N ALA A 616 -13.31 -10.08 -30.66
CA ALA A 616 -13.52 -9.16 -31.77
C ALA A 616 -13.87 -7.75 -31.27
N ASP A 617 -14.74 -7.67 -30.26
CA ASP A 617 -15.29 -6.42 -29.72
C ASP A 617 -14.91 -6.22 -28.25
N GLU A 618 -13.75 -5.61 -28.01
CA GLU A 618 -13.32 -5.21 -26.67
C GLU A 618 -12.65 -3.83 -26.65
N ASP A 619 -13.14 -2.94 -25.79
CA ASP A 619 -12.55 -1.63 -25.58
C ASP A 619 -11.62 -1.64 -24.36
N LEU A 620 -10.32 -1.58 -24.64
CA LEU A 620 -9.25 -1.52 -23.64
C LEU A 620 -8.63 -0.11 -23.51
N THR A 621 -9.26 0.95 -24.04
CA THR A 621 -8.69 2.32 -23.99
C THR A 621 -8.30 2.77 -22.59
N MET A 622 -9.09 2.40 -21.58
CA MET A 622 -8.85 2.73 -20.17
C MET A 622 -7.97 1.69 -19.44
N LEU A 623 -7.67 0.55 -20.08
CA LEU A 623 -6.90 -0.57 -19.51
C LEU A 623 -5.58 -0.75 -20.27
N LYS A 624 -4.75 0.29 -20.25
CA LYS A 624 -3.51 0.37 -21.04
C LYS A 624 -2.55 -0.79 -20.78
N ASP A 625 -2.43 -1.21 -19.52
CA ASP A 625 -1.56 -2.32 -19.14
C ASP A 625 -2.01 -3.64 -19.76
N ILE A 626 -3.32 -3.93 -19.71
CA ILE A 626 -3.90 -5.13 -20.30
C ILE A 626 -3.76 -5.08 -21.82
N LYS A 627 -4.06 -3.94 -22.45
CA LYS A 627 -3.90 -3.75 -23.89
C LYS A 627 -2.46 -4.04 -24.32
N LYS A 628 -1.49 -3.41 -23.64
CA LYS A 628 -0.07 -3.60 -23.98
C LYS A 628 0.41 -5.02 -23.67
N GLY A 629 -0.07 -5.61 -22.58
CA GLY A 629 0.16 -7.00 -22.24
C GLY A 629 -0.34 -7.95 -23.33
N ALA A 630 -1.56 -7.76 -23.84
CA ALA A 630 -2.13 -8.56 -24.92
C ALA A 630 -1.29 -8.46 -26.21
N GLU A 631 -0.89 -7.24 -26.61
CA GLU A 631 -0.04 -7.02 -27.80
C GLU A 631 1.28 -7.80 -27.72
N GLU A 632 1.97 -7.76 -26.58
CA GLU A 632 3.24 -8.47 -26.41
C GLU A 632 3.04 -9.99 -26.25
N THR A 633 1.92 -10.44 -25.66
CA THR A 633 1.55 -11.85 -25.65
C THR A 633 1.30 -12.37 -27.06
N GLU A 634 0.55 -11.67 -27.90
CA GLU A 634 0.30 -12.05 -29.30
C GLU A 634 1.60 -12.12 -30.12
N ARG A 635 2.57 -11.27 -29.80
CA ARG A 635 3.92 -11.39 -30.35
C ARG A 635 4.58 -12.71 -29.93
N VAL A 636 4.61 -13.02 -28.63
CA VAL A 636 5.22 -14.26 -28.12
C VAL A 636 4.49 -15.50 -28.67
N LEU A 637 3.16 -15.48 -28.80
CA LEU A 637 2.37 -16.55 -29.41
C LEU A 637 2.78 -16.81 -30.87
N ARG A 638 2.97 -15.75 -31.67
CA ARG A 638 3.46 -15.88 -33.05
C ARG A 638 4.88 -16.43 -33.12
N GLU A 639 5.77 -15.95 -32.25
CA GLU A 639 7.14 -16.47 -32.16
C GLU A 639 7.15 -17.95 -31.75
N TYR A 640 6.30 -18.34 -30.79
CA TYR A 640 6.12 -19.73 -30.35
C TYR A 640 5.60 -20.62 -31.48
N LYS A 641 4.58 -20.18 -32.23
CA LYS A 641 4.04 -20.94 -33.37
C LYS A 641 5.10 -21.21 -34.45
N ASN A 642 6.03 -20.28 -34.64
CA ASN A 642 7.11 -20.40 -35.63
C ASN A 642 8.29 -21.26 -35.12
N ASN A 643 8.57 -21.25 -33.81
CA ASN A 643 9.66 -22.00 -33.21
C ASN A 643 9.31 -22.50 -31.78
N PRO A 644 8.49 -23.55 -31.64
CA PRO A 644 8.08 -24.07 -30.33
C PRO A 644 9.27 -24.59 -29.51
N GLU A 645 10.30 -25.14 -30.16
CA GLU A 645 11.47 -25.73 -29.52
C GLU A 645 12.28 -24.69 -28.73
N TYR A 646 12.37 -23.45 -29.23
CA TYR A 646 13.03 -22.36 -28.50
C TYR A 646 12.42 -22.16 -27.11
N TYR A 647 11.11 -22.32 -26.99
CA TYR A 647 10.31 -22.18 -25.78
C TYR A 647 10.05 -23.51 -25.07
N ASP A 648 10.93 -24.51 -25.24
CA ASP A 648 10.82 -25.83 -24.61
C ASP A 648 9.48 -26.55 -24.92
N ASN A 649 8.88 -26.26 -26.08
CA ASN A 649 7.55 -26.73 -26.50
C ASN A 649 6.42 -26.35 -25.53
N ASP A 650 6.59 -25.27 -24.76
CA ASP A 650 5.60 -24.77 -23.82
C ASP A 650 5.51 -23.23 -23.85
N ILE A 651 4.35 -22.71 -24.22
CA ILE A 651 4.08 -21.26 -24.24
C ILE A 651 4.11 -20.64 -22.84
N LEU A 652 3.93 -21.43 -21.78
CA LEU A 652 4.08 -20.98 -20.39
C LEU A 652 5.48 -21.25 -19.83
N SER A 653 6.45 -21.61 -20.69
CA SER A 653 7.83 -21.83 -20.26
C SER A 653 8.45 -20.56 -19.68
N PRO A 654 9.45 -20.70 -18.78
CA PRO A 654 10.22 -19.56 -18.28
C PRO A 654 10.79 -18.67 -19.40
N LYS A 655 11.19 -19.25 -20.53
CA LYS A 655 11.74 -18.51 -21.68
C LYS A 655 10.68 -17.66 -22.40
N ALA A 656 9.45 -18.16 -22.51
CA ALA A 656 8.34 -17.41 -23.10
C ALA A 656 7.97 -16.21 -22.22
N LEU A 657 7.93 -16.42 -20.90
CA LEU A 657 7.72 -15.35 -19.91
C LEU A 657 8.84 -14.31 -19.91
N GLU A 658 10.10 -14.74 -20.00
CA GLU A 658 11.24 -13.82 -20.10
C GLU A 658 11.13 -12.95 -21.37
N SER A 659 10.77 -13.56 -22.50
CA SER A 659 10.56 -12.85 -23.77
C SER A 659 9.40 -11.85 -23.67
N TYR A 660 8.28 -12.27 -23.09
CA TYR A 660 7.12 -11.41 -22.82
C TYR A 660 7.51 -10.18 -21.99
N PHE A 661 8.12 -10.37 -20.82
CA PHE A 661 8.49 -9.24 -19.97
C PHE A 661 9.56 -8.35 -20.62
N LYS A 662 10.48 -8.92 -21.40
CA LYS A 662 11.45 -8.14 -22.18
C LYS A 662 10.76 -7.18 -23.12
N TYR A 663 9.77 -7.65 -23.89
CA TYR A 663 9.05 -6.77 -24.80
C TYR A 663 8.15 -5.77 -24.07
N TYR A 664 7.48 -6.22 -23.01
CA TYR A 664 6.60 -5.38 -22.19
C TYR A 664 7.33 -4.22 -21.53
N PHE A 665 8.46 -4.47 -20.84
CA PHE A 665 9.24 -3.42 -20.19
C PHE A 665 9.99 -2.54 -21.20
N TYR A 666 10.55 -3.14 -22.26
CA TYR A 666 11.31 -2.38 -23.26
C TYR A 666 10.43 -1.37 -24.01
N SER A 667 9.22 -1.79 -24.42
CA SER A 667 8.29 -0.92 -25.14
C SER A 667 7.75 0.23 -24.27
N ARG A 668 7.75 0.05 -22.95
CA ARG A 668 7.21 1.00 -21.96
C ARG A 668 8.28 1.70 -21.12
N LYS A 669 9.55 1.61 -21.51
CA LYS A 669 10.68 2.17 -20.72
C LYS A 669 10.54 3.65 -20.37
N ASN A 670 9.89 4.43 -21.25
CA ASN A 670 9.68 5.86 -21.05
C ASN A 670 8.57 6.17 -20.03
N GLU A 671 7.79 5.18 -19.60
CA GLU A 671 6.74 5.34 -18.59
C GLU A 671 7.30 5.13 -17.17
N MET A 672 8.40 4.38 -17.01
CA MET A 672 8.90 3.85 -15.73
C MET A 672 9.37 4.88 -14.69
N SER A 673 9.46 6.15 -15.08
CA SER A 673 9.81 7.26 -14.19
C SER A 673 8.58 7.97 -13.58
N TYR A 674 7.37 7.51 -13.91
CA TYR A 674 6.10 8.13 -13.50
C TYR A 674 5.93 9.54 -14.09
N PHE A 675 5.82 9.64 -15.42
CA PHE A 675 5.56 10.93 -16.08
C PHE A 675 4.12 11.39 -15.91
N THR A 676 3.95 12.65 -15.52
CA THR A 676 2.65 13.29 -15.38
C THR A 676 2.71 14.78 -15.72
N THR A 677 1.54 15.42 -15.80
CA THR A 677 1.42 16.87 -15.93
C THR A 677 1.05 17.46 -14.58
N ILE A 678 1.93 18.27 -14.01
CA ILE A 678 1.69 18.99 -12.76
C ILE A 678 0.79 20.19 -13.08
N LYS A 679 -0.52 19.94 -13.11
CA LYS A 679 -1.56 20.87 -13.61
C LYS A 679 -1.51 22.25 -12.97
N ASN A 680 -1.19 22.31 -11.67
CA ASN A 680 -1.10 23.59 -10.94
C ASN A 680 -0.03 24.54 -11.50
N TYR A 681 0.95 24.01 -12.24
CA TYR A 681 2.04 24.80 -12.84
C TYR A 681 2.12 24.64 -14.38
N GLY A 682 1.31 23.76 -14.98
CA GLY A 682 1.37 23.47 -16.42
C GLY A 682 2.66 22.77 -16.87
N VAL A 683 3.41 22.15 -15.95
CA VAL A 683 4.72 21.54 -16.24
C VAL A 683 4.58 20.03 -16.44
N LYS A 684 5.15 19.50 -17.52
CA LYS A 684 5.30 18.05 -17.73
C LYS A 684 6.63 17.58 -17.15
N ASP A 685 6.58 16.75 -16.12
CA ASP A 685 7.77 16.12 -15.54
C ASP A 685 7.47 14.72 -14.99
N SER A 686 8.48 14.06 -14.43
CA SER A 686 8.31 12.77 -13.77
C SER A 686 8.38 12.91 -12.25
N LEU A 687 7.60 12.10 -11.51
CA LEU A 687 7.65 12.14 -10.04
C LEU A 687 9.05 11.75 -9.54
N TYR A 688 9.72 10.83 -10.24
CA TYR A 688 11.12 10.48 -9.95
C TYR A 688 12.06 11.70 -10.05
N SER A 689 11.89 12.55 -11.07
CA SER A 689 12.67 13.79 -11.24
C SER A 689 12.45 14.77 -10.08
N LEU A 690 11.19 15.02 -9.73
CA LEU A 690 10.80 15.93 -8.65
C LEU A 690 11.35 15.50 -7.27
N LEU A 691 11.50 14.19 -7.06
CA LEU A 691 12.05 13.58 -5.85
C LEU A 691 13.56 13.33 -5.91
N SER A 692 14.25 13.73 -6.98
CA SER A 692 15.69 13.52 -7.15
C SER A 692 16.45 14.83 -7.42
N THR A 693 17.08 14.98 -8.59
CA THR A 693 17.87 16.17 -8.93
C THR A 693 17.01 17.37 -9.31
N ASN A 694 15.77 17.12 -9.72
CA ASN A 694 14.76 18.13 -10.05
C ASN A 694 15.28 19.26 -10.97
N GLU A 695 16.02 18.89 -12.00
CA GLU A 695 16.75 19.85 -12.85
C GLU A 695 15.83 20.86 -13.53
N LYS A 696 14.59 20.48 -13.90
CA LYS A 696 13.62 21.41 -14.50
C LYS A 696 13.21 22.51 -13.52
N SER A 697 12.89 22.17 -12.28
CA SER A 697 12.50 23.16 -11.28
C SER A 697 13.68 24.05 -10.91
N LYS A 698 14.90 23.50 -10.81
CA LYS A 698 16.12 24.32 -10.61
C LYS A 698 16.32 25.34 -11.73
N ASN A 699 16.16 24.92 -12.98
CA ASN A 699 16.26 25.83 -14.13
C ASN A 699 15.17 26.90 -14.09
N ALA A 700 13.96 26.57 -13.62
CA ALA A 700 12.89 27.54 -13.42
C ALA A 700 13.22 28.58 -12.34
N VAL A 701 13.81 28.16 -11.20
CA VAL A 701 14.30 29.09 -10.16
C VAL A 701 15.32 30.07 -10.74
N TRP A 702 16.31 29.54 -11.47
CA TRP A 702 17.33 30.36 -12.12
C TRP A 702 16.74 31.37 -13.11
N ALA A 703 15.82 30.90 -13.97
CA ALA A 703 15.18 31.75 -14.98
C ALA A 703 14.32 32.86 -14.34
N LYS A 704 13.66 32.58 -13.22
CA LYS A 704 12.75 33.53 -12.56
C LYS A 704 13.47 34.57 -11.71
N ASN A 705 14.38 34.12 -10.85
CA ASN A 705 14.95 34.94 -9.78
C ASN A 705 16.46 35.17 -9.90
N LYS A 706 17.14 34.49 -10.84
CA LYS A 706 18.61 34.38 -10.88
C LYS A 706 19.21 33.97 -9.53
N ASP A 707 18.46 33.20 -8.75
CA ASP A 707 18.85 32.75 -7.42
C ASP A 707 19.59 31.41 -7.53
N GLU A 708 20.85 31.39 -7.10
CA GLU A 708 21.68 30.17 -7.06
C GLU A 708 21.53 29.40 -5.74
N ARG A 709 20.82 29.94 -4.74
CA ARG A 709 20.76 29.39 -3.37
C ARG A 709 19.76 28.23 -3.26
N ILE A 710 20.05 27.13 -3.96
CA ILE A 710 19.28 25.89 -3.86
C ILE A 710 20.08 24.88 -3.05
N ILE A 711 19.79 24.77 -1.75
CA ILE A 711 20.40 23.77 -0.86
C ILE A 711 19.77 22.40 -1.10
N LEU A 712 18.43 22.35 -1.12
CA LEU A 712 17.65 21.12 -1.35
C LEU A 712 16.80 21.28 -2.62
N PRO A 713 16.98 20.42 -3.64
CA PRO A 713 16.31 20.62 -4.93
C PRO A 713 14.90 20.01 -4.99
N PHE A 714 14.36 19.46 -3.91
CA PHE A 714 13.17 18.60 -3.99
C PHE A 714 11.84 19.37 -4.14
N SER A 715 10.91 18.80 -4.91
CA SER A 715 9.50 19.21 -4.95
C SER A 715 8.63 18.10 -4.36
N PHE A 716 8.79 17.82 -3.06
CA PHE A 716 8.12 16.70 -2.39
C PHE A 716 6.60 16.80 -2.39
N LYS A 717 6.05 17.99 -2.12
CA LYS A 717 4.60 18.20 -2.05
C LYS A 717 3.99 18.01 -3.43
N SER A 718 4.57 18.62 -4.45
CA SER A 718 4.13 18.44 -5.84
C SER A 718 4.23 16.99 -6.28
N ALA A 719 5.27 16.25 -5.89
CA ALA A 719 5.36 14.83 -6.21
C ALA A 719 4.29 14.01 -5.49
N GLY A 720 4.08 14.28 -4.20
CA GLY A 720 3.10 13.59 -3.36
C GLY A 720 1.65 13.85 -3.73
N ASP A 721 1.30 15.08 -4.13
CA ASP A 721 -0.06 15.46 -4.56
C ASP A 721 -0.49 14.74 -5.85
N TYR A 722 0.47 14.34 -6.69
CA TYR A 722 0.24 13.65 -7.96
C TYR A 722 0.56 12.15 -7.91
N PHE A 723 1.04 11.66 -6.76
CA PHE A 723 1.31 10.25 -6.55
C PHE A 723 0.01 9.50 -6.28
N ASN A 724 -0.36 8.59 -7.17
CA ASN A 724 -1.47 7.67 -6.98
C ASN A 724 -1.06 6.26 -7.37
N VAL A 725 -1.37 5.27 -6.52
CA VAL A 725 -1.11 3.86 -6.86
C VAL A 725 -2.12 3.36 -7.88
N ILE A 726 -3.40 3.63 -7.61
CA ILE A 726 -4.51 3.30 -8.50
C ILE A 726 -4.93 4.59 -9.21
N ASP A 727 -5.02 4.56 -10.54
CA ASP A 727 -5.40 5.74 -11.32
C ASP A 727 -6.88 6.11 -11.09
N GLY A 728 -7.11 7.37 -10.70
CA GLY A 728 -8.45 7.94 -10.50
C GLY A 728 -8.95 7.89 -9.07
N SER A 729 -9.57 8.99 -8.61
CA SER A 729 -10.32 9.00 -7.35
C SER A 729 -11.54 8.11 -7.50
N THR A 730 -11.60 7.05 -6.68
CA THR A 730 -12.80 6.23 -6.53
C THR A 730 -13.53 6.61 -5.25
N GLN A 731 -14.85 6.53 -5.29
CA GLN A 731 -15.72 6.77 -4.14
C GLN A 731 -16.63 5.57 -3.95
N GLY A 732 -16.69 5.07 -2.71
CA GLY A 732 -17.57 3.97 -2.35
C GLY A 732 -19.03 4.43 -2.32
N VAL A 733 -19.90 3.67 -2.97
CA VAL A 733 -21.36 3.79 -2.85
C VAL A 733 -21.87 2.55 -2.13
N ILE A 734 -22.64 2.74 -1.06
CA ILE A 734 -23.24 1.65 -0.28
C ILE A 734 -24.42 1.08 -1.06
N VAL A 735 -24.50 -0.24 -1.18
CA VAL A 735 -25.54 -0.95 -1.91
C VAL A 735 -26.42 -1.77 -0.95
N PRO A 736 -27.73 -1.86 -1.19
CA PRO A 736 -28.68 -2.56 -0.32
C PRO A 736 -28.64 -4.09 -0.50
N TYR A 737 -27.46 -4.71 -0.46
CA TYR A 737 -27.31 -6.15 -0.64
C TYR A 737 -27.65 -6.92 0.65
N GLY A 738 -28.59 -7.87 0.55
CA GLY A 738 -29.11 -8.61 1.70
C GLY A 738 -29.92 -7.74 2.66
N ASP A 739 -30.37 -8.33 3.77
CA ASP A 739 -31.09 -7.57 4.81
C ASP A 739 -30.14 -6.68 5.63
N GLU A 740 -28.92 -7.16 5.87
CA GLU A 740 -27.88 -6.44 6.61
C GLU A 740 -27.46 -5.13 5.90
N GLY A 741 -27.21 -5.17 4.59
CA GLY A 741 -26.88 -3.97 3.81
C GLY A 741 -27.99 -2.92 3.82
N LYS A 742 -29.26 -3.34 3.77
CA LYS A 742 -30.42 -2.44 3.88
C LYS A 742 -30.53 -1.82 5.27
N GLU A 743 -30.35 -2.63 6.31
CA GLU A 743 -30.43 -2.17 7.69
C GLU A 743 -29.32 -1.14 8.00
N LEU A 744 -28.11 -1.36 7.48
CA LEU A 744 -27.00 -0.42 7.61
C LEU A 744 -27.29 0.92 6.92
N ILE A 745 -27.85 0.91 5.71
CA ILE A 745 -28.26 2.13 5.01
C ILE A 745 -29.31 2.89 5.83
N ASN A 746 -30.34 2.20 6.33
CA ASN A 746 -31.39 2.82 7.15
C ASN A 746 -30.81 3.47 8.41
N LYS A 747 -29.98 2.73 9.16
CA LYS A 747 -29.29 3.25 10.35
C LYS A 747 -28.43 4.47 10.04
N LEU A 748 -27.71 4.44 8.91
CA LEU A 748 -26.89 5.57 8.45
C LEU A 748 -27.74 6.81 8.16
N CYS A 749 -28.93 6.65 7.58
CA CYS A 749 -29.83 7.76 7.29
C CYS A 749 -30.45 8.35 8.56
N GLU A 750 -30.66 7.55 9.60
CA GLU A 750 -31.30 7.97 10.86
C GLU A 750 -30.33 8.56 11.89
N VAL A 751 -29.06 8.17 11.86
CA VAL A 751 -28.11 8.50 12.94
C VAL A 751 -27.68 9.97 12.94
N SER A 752 -27.75 10.64 14.10
CA SER A 752 -27.29 12.03 14.23
C SER A 752 -25.90 12.17 14.87
N SER A 753 -25.35 11.10 15.44
CA SER A 753 -24.06 11.09 16.11
C SER A 753 -22.92 10.79 15.15
N PHE A 754 -21.95 11.70 15.02
CA PHE A 754 -20.75 11.51 14.19
C PHE A 754 -19.94 10.25 14.56
N LYS A 755 -19.92 9.87 15.84
CA LYS A 755 -19.21 8.67 16.30
C LYS A 755 -19.88 7.39 15.80
N GLU A 756 -21.20 7.35 15.80
CA GLU A 756 -21.98 6.22 15.32
C GLU A 756 -21.99 6.15 13.79
N ILE A 757 -22.04 7.30 13.08
CA ILE A 757 -21.85 7.36 11.62
C ILE A 757 -20.56 6.65 11.22
N PHE A 758 -19.44 6.92 11.93
CA PHE A 758 -18.16 6.30 11.61
C PHE A 758 -18.18 4.76 11.81
N GLN A 759 -18.85 4.28 12.86
CA GLN A 759 -19.01 2.83 13.11
C GLN A 759 -19.87 2.16 12.04
N LEU A 760 -20.98 2.78 11.67
CA LEU A 760 -21.89 2.26 10.65
C LEU A 760 -21.26 2.30 9.24
N LEU A 761 -20.53 3.37 8.91
CA LEU A 761 -19.76 3.46 7.67
C LEU A 761 -18.74 2.34 7.54
N LYS A 762 -18.09 1.99 8.66
CA LYS A 762 -17.13 0.90 8.73
C LYS A 762 -17.79 -0.45 8.41
N ALA A 763 -18.93 -0.76 9.04
CA ALA A 763 -19.71 -1.97 8.73
C ALA A 763 -20.23 -1.97 7.28
N SER A 764 -20.58 -0.80 6.75
CA SER A 764 -21.13 -0.66 5.39
C SER A 764 -20.11 -0.89 4.27
N GLN A 765 -18.80 -1.00 4.57
CA GLN A 765 -17.78 -1.12 3.53
C GLN A 765 -17.86 -2.43 2.74
N GLN A 766 -18.17 -3.54 3.40
CA GLN A 766 -18.38 -4.82 2.72
C GLN A 766 -19.63 -4.81 1.82
N PHE A 767 -20.50 -3.83 2.03
CA PHE A 767 -21.67 -3.52 1.20
C PHE A 767 -21.43 -2.32 0.29
N SER A 768 -20.18 -1.95 -0.02
CA SER A 768 -19.88 -0.82 -0.89
C SER A 768 -19.25 -1.23 -2.23
N VAL A 769 -19.52 -0.46 -3.28
CA VAL A 769 -18.91 -0.59 -4.59
C VAL A 769 -18.15 0.70 -4.90
N ASN A 770 -16.87 0.57 -5.24
CA ASN A 770 -16.02 1.72 -5.59
C ASN A 770 -16.29 2.17 -7.03
N LEU A 771 -16.63 3.45 -7.19
CA LEU A 771 -16.94 4.07 -8.47
C LEU A 771 -15.96 5.19 -8.81
N PHE A 772 -15.55 5.25 -10.07
CA PHE A 772 -14.80 6.40 -10.56
C PHE A 772 -15.67 7.66 -10.54
N THR A 773 -15.04 8.83 -10.41
CA THR A 773 -15.76 10.12 -10.34
C THR A 773 -16.77 10.34 -11.48
N TYR A 774 -16.47 9.90 -12.71
CA TYR A 774 -17.42 10.03 -13.82
C TYR A 774 -18.64 9.09 -13.68
N GLN A 775 -18.45 7.88 -13.11
CA GLN A 775 -19.54 6.94 -12.84
C GLN A 775 -20.42 7.46 -11.71
N LEU A 776 -19.79 7.99 -10.65
CA LEU A 776 -20.52 8.60 -9.54
C LEU A 776 -21.37 9.77 -10.02
N ARG A 777 -20.79 10.70 -10.80
CA ARG A 777 -21.53 11.84 -11.38
C ARG A 777 -22.72 11.38 -12.21
N TYR A 778 -22.53 10.39 -13.07
CA TYR A 778 -23.63 9.83 -13.86
C TYR A 778 -24.77 9.30 -12.97
N LEU A 779 -24.45 8.54 -11.90
CA LEU A 779 -25.47 8.03 -10.99
C LEU A 779 -26.18 9.13 -10.19
N ILE A 780 -25.48 10.22 -9.85
CA ILE A 780 -26.08 11.42 -9.24
C ILE A 780 -27.03 12.10 -10.22
N ASP A 781 -26.58 12.33 -11.47
CA ASP A 781 -27.34 13.01 -12.51
C ASP A 781 -28.61 12.24 -12.91
N MET A 782 -28.56 10.90 -12.82
CA MET A 782 -29.71 10.01 -13.06
C MET A 782 -30.56 9.76 -11.80
N GLU A 783 -30.25 10.40 -10.67
CA GLU A 783 -30.94 10.24 -9.38
C GLU A 783 -31.00 8.78 -8.88
N LEU A 784 -30.00 7.96 -9.21
CA LEU A 784 -29.94 6.54 -8.82
C LEU A 784 -29.31 6.32 -7.44
N ILE A 785 -28.52 7.28 -6.98
CA ILE A 785 -27.92 7.29 -5.64
C ILE A 785 -28.42 8.51 -4.86
N ASP A 786 -28.51 8.36 -3.54
CA ASP A 786 -28.75 9.47 -2.61
C ASP A 786 -27.60 9.61 -1.63
N GLU A 787 -27.52 10.79 -1.03
CA GLU A 787 -26.63 11.04 0.08
C GLU A 787 -27.32 10.60 1.38
N VAL A 788 -26.60 9.89 2.24
CA VAL A 788 -27.10 9.44 3.56
C VAL A 788 -27.63 10.64 4.37
N GLN A 789 -26.85 11.74 4.38
CA GLN A 789 -27.27 13.04 4.89
C GLN A 789 -26.62 14.12 4.03
N LYS A 790 -27.37 15.19 3.80
CA LYS A 790 -26.96 16.29 2.92
C LYS A 790 -25.63 16.90 3.37
N GLY A 791 -24.61 16.85 2.52
CA GLY A 791 -23.30 17.47 2.72
C GLY A 791 -22.22 16.60 3.39
N LEU A 792 -22.48 15.33 3.70
CA LEU A 792 -21.49 14.39 4.26
C LEU A 792 -20.59 13.71 3.22
N GLY A 793 -20.96 13.71 1.95
CA GLY A 793 -20.30 13.01 0.85
C GLY A 793 -20.43 11.49 0.91
N ILE A 794 -21.41 10.94 1.62
CA ILE A 794 -21.63 9.50 1.76
C ILE A 794 -22.84 9.11 0.93
N TYR A 795 -22.63 8.25 -0.07
CA TYR A 795 -23.68 7.87 -1.02
C TYR A 795 -24.14 6.43 -0.84
N TYR A 796 -25.43 6.19 -1.05
CA TYR A 796 -26.03 4.88 -1.12
C TYR A 796 -26.95 4.77 -2.34
N LEU A 797 -27.19 3.54 -2.81
CA LEU A 797 -28.07 3.25 -3.93
C LEU A 797 -29.53 3.27 -3.47
N LYS A 798 -30.39 4.09 -4.12
CA LYS A 798 -31.79 4.28 -3.70
C LYS A 798 -32.65 3.04 -3.87
N ASN A 799 -32.41 2.28 -4.95
CA ASN A 799 -33.29 1.18 -5.37
C ASN A 799 -32.50 -0.10 -5.62
N LEU A 800 -33.05 -1.23 -5.15
CA LEU A 800 -32.58 -2.58 -5.45
C LEU A 800 -32.61 -2.90 -6.95
N ALA A 801 -33.49 -2.27 -7.74
CA ALA A 801 -33.54 -2.47 -9.19
C ALA A 801 -32.16 -2.25 -9.83
N ASN A 802 -31.38 -1.29 -9.32
CA ASN A 802 -30.07 -0.95 -9.84
C ASN A 802 -28.93 -1.81 -9.26
N TYR A 803 -29.25 -2.83 -8.44
CA TYR A 803 -28.29 -3.80 -7.91
C TYR A 803 -28.78 -5.22 -8.17
N ASP A 804 -28.28 -5.80 -9.25
CA ASP A 804 -28.65 -7.12 -9.72
C ASP A 804 -27.91 -8.22 -8.94
N LEU A 805 -28.64 -9.26 -8.51
CA LEU A 805 -28.09 -10.37 -7.71
C LEU A 805 -27.17 -11.32 -8.49
N LEU A 806 -27.15 -11.22 -9.81
CA LEU A 806 -26.21 -11.93 -10.68
C LEU A 806 -25.03 -11.04 -11.07
N TYR A 807 -25.24 -9.74 -11.31
CA TYR A 807 -24.21 -8.87 -11.90
C TYR A 807 -23.59 -7.83 -10.95
N GLY A 808 -24.25 -7.53 -9.83
CA GLY A 808 -23.93 -6.41 -8.95
C GLY A 808 -24.53 -5.10 -9.45
N LEU A 809 -23.82 -3.99 -9.25
CA LEU A 809 -24.30 -2.65 -9.61
C LEU A 809 -24.53 -2.51 -11.12
N VAL A 810 -25.76 -2.16 -11.50
CA VAL A 810 -26.19 -1.90 -12.88
C VAL A 810 -26.15 -0.39 -13.14
N LYS A 811 -25.33 0.01 -14.12
CA LYS A 811 -25.03 1.43 -14.42
C LYS A 811 -25.76 1.96 -15.66
N GLU A 812 -26.29 1.08 -16.49
CA GLU A 812 -27.01 1.42 -17.72
C GLU A 812 -28.23 0.48 -17.81
N PRO A 813 -29.41 0.97 -18.25
CA PRO A 813 -30.57 0.12 -18.48
C PRO A 813 -30.25 -0.95 -19.52
N ARG A 814 -30.62 -2.20 -19.24
CA ARG A 814 -30.40 -3.33 -20.15
C ARG A 814 -31.60 -3.51 -21.05
N ILE A 815 -31.37 -3.80 -22.32
CA ILE A 815 -32.43 -4.22 -23.23
C ILE A 815 -32.35 -5.74 -23.33
N ASN A 816 -33.36 -6.45 -22.84
CA ASN A 816 -33.50 -7.90 -22.99
C ASN A 816 -34.79 -8.15 -23.79
N ASP A 817 -34.68 -8.81 -24.96
CA ASP A 817 -35.82 -9.06 -25.86
C ASP A 817 -36.68 -7.82 -26.19
N GLY A 818 -36.04 -6.65 -26.35
CA GLY A 818 -36.73 -5.38 -26.64
C GLY A 818 -37.41 -4.73 -25.42
N ILE A 819 -37.23 -5.28 -24.21
CA ILE A 819 -37.71 -4.72 -22.95
C ILE A 819 -36.55 -4.04 -22.22
N ILE A 820 -36.76 -2.78 -21.82
CA ILE A 820 -35.82 -2.05 -20.97
C ILE A 820 -35.97 -2.59 -19.54
N ILE A 821 -35.00 -3.38 -19.09
CA ILE A 821 -34.84 -3.86 -17.72
C ILE A 821 -33.85 -2.93 -17.02
N TRP A 822 -34.31 -2.27 -15.97
CA TRP A 822 -33.49 -1.46 -15.08
C TRP A 822 -32.86 -2.31 -13.99
#